data_AF-A0A140E3H3-F1
#
_entry.id   AF-A0A140E3H3-F1
#
_cell.length_a   1.000
_cell.length_b   1.000
_cell.length_c   1.000
_cell.angle_alpha   90.00
_cell.angle_beta   90.00
_cell.angle_gamma   90.00
#
_symmetry.space_group_name_H-M   'P 1'
#
loop_
_entity.id
_entity.type
_entity.pdbx_description
1 polymer ?
#
loop_
_entity_poly.entity_id
_entity_poly.type
_entity_poly.pdbx_seq_one_letter_code
_entity_poly.pdbx_strand_id
1 'polypeptide(L)'
;MFRKLTLCCAFLALLVIIVGAYVRLTHAGLGCPDWPGCYGKAIVSDSAEFKADAAAGFPQYALDTAKAWKEMTHRYLAGGLAVLVLIWFGLAWKEKPRSPAVMLTASVLLLIAGQAGLGMWAVTSGTRPGVVTAHLLLGFFTFWTLGWSYLRLNPAAEKRPVRSGPIIFTGLAILVLLAQIVLGGWVSSNYAGLACSDFPRCNGEWLPGADYLSILDLFRDSGLSADAKMAIQGLHRVLAAFTFLVLSALMLSATSERYPKPVRLAGNILSLLLLVQIALGIFSVKYQLPLALAVAHNAVAALLMLPLLGILFYSRYSTGTEDESVAFEAVETVATEQVPAEVPQVSREDSLYLRLTTQLKRTRTGLGGVLSSLAFGQKAVTKELLADIEAQLLMADLGIETTTQLIKQLTDSLERDQLSDGQVLSQTLKQNLLAMLEPCSLPLQIPKQDGPFVILVVGVNGAGKTTSIGKLAKRLQQQGHSVMLAAGDTFRAAAVEQLQTWGERNDIQVVAQHTGADSASVIFDALQSAKAKGVDVLIADTAGRLHTKSNLMDELKKIKRIMTKLDESAPHEVLLILDAGTGQNALSQAKLFNEAVELTGIALTKLDGTAKGGIIFALANQLHIPIRFIGVGEQIDDLQDFNAQNFVDALFVQE
;
A
#
# COMPACT_ATOMS: atom_id res chain seq x y z
N MET A 1 1.54 -8.06 32.02
CA MET A 1 2.82 -8.76 32.25
C MET A 1 3.22 -9.67 31.09
N PHE A 2 2.42 -10.69 30.75
CA PHE A 2 2.76 -11.70 29.73
C PHE A 2 3.17 -11.15 28.36
N ARG A 3 2.47 -10.12 27.84
CA ARG A 3 2.81 -9.52 26.54
C ARG A 3 4.23 -8.93 26.48
N LYS A 4 4.74 -8.37 27.59
CA LYS A 4 6.12 -7.85 27.67
C LYS A 4 7.14 -9.00 27.67
N LEU A 5 6.85 -10.08 28.39
CA LEU A 5 7.66 -11.30 28.40
C LEU A 5 7.72 -11.94 27.00
N THR A 6 6.58 -12.08 26.33
CA THR A 6 6.52 -12.60 24.96
C THR A 6 7.36 -11.75 23.99
N LEU A 7 7.34 -10.42 24.13
CA LEU A 7 8.15 -9.52 23.31
C LEU A 7 9.66 -9.73 23.58
N CYS A 8 10.06 -9.87 24.83
CA CYS A 8 11.43 -10.18 25.21
C CYS A 8 11.89 -11.53 24.62
N CYS A 9 11.06 -12.57 24.73
CA CYS A 9 11.32 -13.87 24.11
C CYS A 9 11.39 -13.78 22.58
N ALA A 10 10.51 -13.01 21.93
CA ALA A 10 10.53 -12.81 20.48
C ALA A 10 11.82 -12.10 20.03
N PHE A 11 12.25 -11.07 20.75
CA PHE A 11 13.52 -10.39 20.49
C PHE A 11 14.72 -11.34 20.62
N LEU A 12 14.77 -12.11 21.71
CA LEU A 12 15.85 -13.09 21.90
C LEU A 12 15.80 -14.20 20.85
N ALA A 13 14.63 -14.67 20.44
CA ALA A 13 14.48 -15.65 19.37
C ALA A 13 14.99 -15.12 18.02
N LEU A 14 14.72 -13.83 17.71
CA LEU A 14 15.30 -13.19 16.53
C LEU A 14 16.83 -13.12 16.63
N LEU A 15 17.38 -12.80 17.80
CA LEU A 15 18.82 -12.78 18.02
C LEU A 15 19.44 -14.17 17.83
N VAL A 16 18.79 -15.24 18.33
CA VAL A 16 19.20 -16.63 18.11
C VAL A 16 19.23 -16.94 16.60
N ILE A 17 18.20 -16.56 15.84
CA ILE A 17 18.16 -16.73 14.38
C ILE A 17 19.33 -16.00 13.68
N ILE A 18 19.61 -14.75 14.08
CA ILE A 18 20.69 -13.95 13.52
C ILE A 18 22.06 -14.58 13.79
N VAL A 19 22.31 -14.97 15.04
CA VAL A 19 23.58 -15.61 15.43
C VAL A 19 23.71 -17.00 14.79
N GLY A 20 22.62 -17.76 14.67
CA GLY A 20 22.60 -19.05 13.96
C GLY A 20 22.94 -18.91 12.47
N ALA A 21 22.43 -17.87 11.80
CA ALA A 21 22.82 -17.55 10.42
C ALA A 21 24.31 -17.20 10.34
N TYR A 22 24.84 -16.41 11.28
CA TYR A 22 26.25 -16.06 11.35
C TYR A 22 27.15 -17.29 11.58
N VAL A 23 26.77 -18.21 12.49
CA VAL A 23 27.47 -19.48 12.72
C VAL A 23 27.53 -20.31 11.45
N ARG A 24 26.40 -20.49 10.75
CA ARG A 24 26.32 -21.26 9.51
C ARG A 24 27.18 -20.65 8.41
N LEU A 25 27.04 -19.36 8.16
CA LEU A 25 27.74 -18.65 7.08
C LEU A 25 29.25 -18.50 7.32
N THR A 26 29.72 -18.68 8.56
CA THR A 26 31.16 -18.71 8.90
C THR A 26 31.71 -20.13 9.07
N HIS A 27 30.94 -21.15 8.71
CA HIS A 27 31.29 -22.56 8.86
C HIS A 27 31.67 -22.95 10.30
N ALA A 28 31.07 -22.29 11.29
CA ALA A 28 31.33 -22.52 12.71
C ALA A 28 30.43 -23.60 13.33
N GLY A 29 29.45 -24.13 12.59
CA GLY A 29 28.51 -25.14 13.12
C GLY A 29 29.14 -26.48 13.52
N LEU A 30 30.36 -26.76 13.07
CA LEU A 30 31.18 -27.91 13.50
C LEU A 30 32.32 -27.48 14.46
N GLY A 31 32.26 -26.26 15.00
CA GLY A 31 33.24 -25.75 15.95
C GLY A 31 33.20 -26.47 17.30
N CYS A 32 32.16 -27.24 17.58
CA CYS A 32 32.01 -28.06 18.78
C CYS A 32 31.61 -29.49 18.36
N PRO A 33 32.41 -30.52 18.69
CA PRO A 33 32.17 -31.90 18.27
C PRO A 33 31.04 -32.59 19.04
N ASP A 34 30.62 -32.02 20.16
CA ASP A 34 29.63 -32.55 21.09
C ASP A 34 28.48 -31.56 21.33
N TRP A 35 27.45 -32.06 22.02
CA TRP A 35 26.27 -31.32 22.44
C TRP A 35 25.82 -31.86 23.80
N PRO A 36 25.36 -31.02 24.75
CA PRO A 36 25.14 -29.58 24.64
C PRO A 36 26.40 -28.72 24.84
N GLY A 37 27.47 -29.30 25.39
CA GLY A 37 28.76 -28.65 25.61
C GLY A 37 29.63 -28.52 24.36
N CYS A 38 30.85 -28.03 24.54
CA CYS A 38 31.87 -27.94 23.51
C CYS A 38 33.19 -28.48 24.06
N TYR A 39 33.72 -29.52 23.44
CA TYR A 39 34.83 -30.31 23.94
C TYR A 39 34.61 -30.78 25.39
N GLY A 40 33.39 -31.23 25.71
CA GLY A 40 33.00 -31.73 27.03
C GLY A 40 32.83 -30.67 28.11
N LYS A 41 32.97 -29.38 27.78
CA LYS A 41 32.83 -28.27 28.73
C LYS A 41 31.66 -27.36 28.35
N ALA A 42 31.05 -26.73 29.36
CA ALA A 42 29.99 -25.74 29.15
C ALA A 42 30.52 -24.36 28.76
N ILE A 43 31.80 -24.06 29.02
CA ILE A 43 32.45 -22.78 28.73
C ILE A 43 33.72 -23.06 27.92
N VAL A 44 33.85 -22.37 26.78
CA VAL A 44 35.05 -22.39 25.95
C VAL A 44 36.02 -21.34 26.47
N SER A 45 37.31 -21.64 26.51
CA SER A 45 38.34 -20.66 26.86
C SER A 45 39.55 -20.85 25.96
N ASP A 46 40.44 -19.84 25.91
CA ASP A 46 41.68 -19.94 25.15
C ASP A 46 42.87 -20.40 26.02
N SER A 47 42.60 -20.90 27.23
CA SER A 47 43.63 -21.33 28.18
C SER A 47 44.36 -22.58 27.70
N ALA A 48 45.62 -22.74 28.13
CA ALA A 48 46.41 -23.92 27.80
C ALA A 48 45.78 -25.22 28.34
N GLU A 49 45.16 -25.13 29.52
CA GLU A 49 44.43 -26.24 30.16
C GLU A 49 43.22 -26.69 29.32
N PHE A 50 42.38 -25.76 28.86
CA PHE A 50 41.24 -26.11 28.00
C PHE A 50 41.69 -26.74 26.68
N LYS A 51 42.76 -26.22 26.07
CA LYS A 51 43.33 -26.77 24.84
C LYS A 51 43.87 -28.19 25.04
N ALA A 52 44.53 -28.45 26.16
CA ALA A 52 45.04 -29.77 26.52
C ALA A 52 43.90 -30.77 26.77
N ASP A 53 42.89 -30.39 27.55
CA ASP A 53 41.69 -31.20 27.84
C ASP A 53 40.94 -31.55 26.54
N ALA A 54 40.74 -30.56 25.66
CA ALA A 54 40.08 -30.74 24.38
C ALA A 54 40.84 -31.72 23.47
N ALA A 55 42.17 -31.58 23.38
CA ALA A 55 43.01 -32.47 22.60
C ALA A 55 43.01 -33.91 23.13
N ALA A 56 42.95 -34.08 24.45
CA ALA A 56 42.89 -35.40 25.09
C ALA A 56 41.51 -36.07 24.93
N GLY A 57 40.42 -35.33 25.11
CA GLY A 57 39.06 -35.85 25.06
C GLY A 57 38.50 -36.06 23.64
N PHE A 58 38.97 -35.28 22.67
CA PHE A 58 38.48 -35.26 21.29
C PHE A 58 39.63 -35.28 20.27
N PRO A 59 40.50 -36.31 20.29
CA PRO A 59 41.75 -36.30 19.51
C PRO A 59 41.54 -36.25 18.00
N GLN A 60 40.39 -36.70 17.50
CA GLN A 60 40.04 -36.65 16.07
C GLN A 60 39.54 -35.26 15.58
N TYR A 61 39.38 -34.27 16.46
CA TYR A 61 38.85 -32.94 16.10
C TYR A 61 39.85 -31.83 16.41
N ALA A 62 40.28 -31.10 15.37
CA ALA A 62 41.13 -29.93 15.56
C ALA A 62 40.37 -28.79 16.26
N LEU A 63 40.91 -28.28 17.37
CA LEU A 63 40.32 -27.18 18.12
C LEU A 63 40.54 -25.84 17.40
N ASP A 64 39.44 -25.19 17.02
CA ASP A 64 39.39 -23.79 16.59
C ASP A 64 38.55 -23.02 17.61
N THR A 65 39.21 -22.35 18.55
CA THR A 65 38.55 -21.65 19.66
C THR A 65 37.63 -20.53 19.16
N ALA A 66 37.93 -19.90 18.01
CA ALA A 66 37.09 -18.88 17.42
C ALA A 66 35.79 -19.48 16.86
N LYS A 67 35.82 -20.64 16.21
CA LYS A 67 34.60 -21.34 15.76
C LYS A 67 33.79 -21.88 16.94
N ALA A 68 34.46 -22.47 17.94
CA ALA A 68 33.84 -22.96 19.16
C ALA A 68 33.06 -21.85 19.90
N TRP A 69 33.65 -20.65 20.02
CA TRP A 69 32.99 -19.50 20.64
C TRP A 69 31.74 -19.04 19.89
N LYS A 70 31.77 -19.02 18.56
CA LYS A 70 30.60 -18.63 17.74
C LYS A 70 29.44 -19.60 17.96
N GLU A 71 29.71 -20.89 17.92
CA GLU A 71 28.73 -21.96 18.16
C GLU A 71 28.18 -21.91 19.60
N MET A 72 29.05 -21.76 20.60
CA MET A 72 28.59 -21.68 21.99
C MET A 72 27.80 -20.41 22.29
N THR A 73 28.13 -19.28 21.67
CA THR A 73 27.33 -18.04 21.78
C THR A 73 25.89 -18.27 21.31
N HIS A 74 25.71 -18.96 20.18
CA HIS A 74 24.38 -19.35 19.69
C HIS A 74 23.65 -20.25 20.71
N ARG A 75 24.33 -21.26 21.26
CA ARG A 75 23.76 -22.19 22.26
C ARG A 75 23.37 -21.50 23.56
N TYR A 76 24.17 -20.55 24.05
CA TYR A 76 23.83 -19.77 25.26
C TYR A 76 22.58 -18.92 25.06
N LEU A 77 22.46 -18.26 23.90
CA LEU A 77 21.27 -17.46 23.58
C LEU A 77 20.03 -18.35 23.48
N ALA A 78 20.15 -19.53 22.84
CA ALA A 78 19.06 -20.50 22.76
C ALA A 78 18.67 -21.07 24.13
N GLY A 79 19.65 -21.38 24.99
CA GLY A 79 19.43 -21.80 26.37
C GLY A 79 18.75 -20.71 27.21
N GLY A 80 19.20 -19.46 27.06
CA GLY A 80 18.57 -18.29 27.67
C GLY A 80 17.11 -18.11 27.25
N LEU A 81 16.80 -18.30 25.96
CA LEU A 81 15.43 -18.29 25.45
C LEU A 81 14.59 -19.40 26.09
N ALA A 82 15.12 -20.62 26.20
CA ALA A 82 14.42 -21.73 26.85
C ALA A 82 14.08 -21.40 28.32
N VAL A 83 15.03 -20.85 29.08
CA VAL A 83 14.82 -20.42 30.47
C VAL A 83 13.75 -19.33 30.55
N LEU A 84 13.80 -18.30 29.70
CA LEU A 84 12.79 -17.23 29.69
C LEU A 84 11.39 -17.76 29.37
N VAL A 85 11.26 -18.68 28.42
CA VAL A 85 9.97 -19.30 28.08
C VAL A 85 9.47 -20.21 29.21
N LEU A 86 10.36 -20.94 29.90
CA LEU A 86 10.01 -21.74 31.09
C LEU A 86 9.50 -20.85 32.24
N ILE A 87 10.17 -19.73 32.50
CA ILE A 87 9.71 -18.73 33.49
C ILE A 87 8.33 -18.21 33.08
N TRP A 88 8.15 -17.86 31.81
CA TRP A 88 6.87 -17.38 31.29
C TRP A 88 5.75 -18.43 31.44
N PHE A 89 6.02 -19.70 31.11
CA PHE A 89 5.09 -20.82 31.32
C PHE A 89 4.73 -20.97 32.80
N GLY A 90 5.72 -20.99 33.70
CA GLY A 90 5.51 -21.12 35.14
C GLY A 90 4.65 -19.99 35.72
N LEU A 91 4.90 -18.75 35.31
CA LEU A 91 4.09 -17.59 35.69
C LEU A 91 2.66 -17.69 35.15
N ALA A 92 2.50 -18.08 33.88
CA ALA A 92 1.17 -18.26 33.27
C ALA A 92 0.36 -19.38 33.95
N TRP A 93 1.02 -20.50 34.26
CA TRP A 93 0.43 -21.64 34.96
C TRP A 93 -0.01 -21.27 36.38
N LYS A 94 0.85 -20.54 37.12
CA LYS A 94 0.57 -20.13 38.49
C LYS A 94 -0.59 -19.14 38.58
N GLU A 95 -0.68 -18.17 37.66
CA GLU A 95 -1.75 -17.17 37.70
C GLU A 95 -3.09 -17.71 37.18
N LYS A 96 -3.11 -18.34 35.99
CA LYS A 96 -4.33 -18.81 35.34
C LYS A 96 -4.05 -20.11 34.54
N PRO A 97 -4.10 -21.29 35.17
CA PRO A 97 -3.71 -22.56 34.56
C PRO A 97 -4.56 -22.96 33.34
N ARG A 98 -5.79 -22.46 33.23
CA ARG A 98 -6.69 -22.68 32.08
C ARG A 98 -6.71 -21.52 31.07
N SER A 99 -5.72 -20.64 31.10
CA SER A 99 -5.65 -19.50 30.17
C SER A 99 -5.02 -19.86 28.82
N PRO A 100 -5.36 -19.13 27.73
CA PRO A 100 -4.68 -19.25 26.46
C PRO A 100 -3.16 -19.03 26.54
N ALA A 101 -2.68 -18.28 27.54
CA ALA A 101 -1.26 -18.05 27.78
C ALA A 101 -0.50 -19.35 28.08
N VAL A 102 -1.09 -20.26 28.85
CA VAL A 102 -0.50 -21.58 29.17
C VAL A 102 -0.40 -22.44 27.91
N MET A 103 -1.44 -22.49 27.09
CA MET A 103 -1.41 -23.27 25.85
C MET A 103 -0.37 -22.73 24.86
N LEU A 104 -0.30 -21.41 24.69
CA LEU A 104 0.66 -20.76 23.80
C LEU A 104 2.10 -20.98 24.28
N THR A 105 2.37 -20.82 25.56
CA THR A 105 3.69 -21.06 26.15
C THR A 105 4.11 -22.53 26.07
N ALA A 106 3.20 -23.46 26.36
CA ALA A 106 3.46 -24.90 26.18
C ALA A 106 3.80 -25.25 24.73
N SER A 107 3.11 -24.63 23.77
CA SER A 107 3.39 -24.80 22.33
C SER A 107 4.80 -24.30 21.99
N VAL A 108 5.20 -23.13 22.50
CA VAL A 108 6.57 -22.62 22.30
C VAL A 108 7.63 -23.51 22.97
N LEU A 109 7.35 -24.06 24.16
CA LEU A 109 8.27 -25.00 24.82
C LEU A 109 8.46 -26.28 24.00
N LEU A 110 7.39 -26.83 23.41
CA LEU A 110 7.48 -27.98 22.52
C LEU A 110 8.37 -27.66 21.30
N LEU A 111 8.22 -26.49 20.70
CA LEU A 111 9.04 -26.04 19.58
C LEU A 111 10.51 -25.87 19.97
N ILE A 112 10.80 -25.33 21.17
CA ILE A 112 12.16 -25.20 21.71
C ILE A 112 12.79 -26.58 21.99
N ALA A 113 12.01 -27.53 22.52
CA ALA A 113 12.48 -28.91 22.69
C ALA A 113 12.82 -29.56 21.34
N GLY A 114 11.97 -29.35 20.33
CA GLY A 114 12.24 -29.76 18.95
C GLY A 114 13.48 -29.08 18.37
N GLN A 115 13.70 -27.79 18.65
CA GLN A 115 14.90 -27.06 18.25
C GLN A 115 16.16 -27.66 18.87
N ALA A 116 16.14 -28.00 20.16
CA ALA A 116 17.25 -28.66 20.84
C ALA A 116 17.54 -30.04 20.23
N GLY A 117 16.50 -30.83 19.96
CA GLY A 117 16.63 -32.13 19.30
C GLY A 117 17.22 -32.04 17.89
N LEU A 118 16.73 -31.11 17.05
CA LEU A 118 17.28 -30.86 15.72
C LEU A 118 18.70 -30.27 15.78
N GLY A 119 19.01 -29.43 16.78
CA GLY A 119 20.35 -28.90 16.99
C GLY A 119 21.36 -29.99 17.35
N MET A 120 20.99 -30.89 18.26
CA MET A 120 21.78 -32.08 18.59
C MET A 120 21.98 -32.96 17.33
N TRP A 121 20.91 -33.20 16.57
CA TRP A 121 21.00 -33.99 15.33
C TRP A 121 21.85 -33.31 14.27
N ALA A 122 21.82 -31.99 14.15
CA ALA A 122 22.66 -31.24 13.23
C ALA A 122 24.15 -31.46 13.56
N VAL A 123 24.54 -31.43 14.84
CA VAL A 123 25.92 -31.68 15.26
C VAL A 123 26.32 -33.15 15.00
N THR A 124 25.52 -34.11 15.47
CA THR A 124 25.86 -35.54 15.38
C THR A 124 25.82 -36.09 13.96
N SER A 125 25.08 -35.44 13.05
CA SER A 125 25.03 -35.80 11.63
C SER A 125 26.12 -35.13 10.78
N GLY A 126 26.98 -34.29 11.36
CA GLY A 126 27.99 -33.55 10.62
C GLY A 126 27.41 -32.39 9.80
N THR A 127 26.39 -31.71 10.32
CA THR A 127 25.68 -30.57 9.71
C THR A 127 25.03 -30.89 8.36
N ARG A 128 24.32 -32.02 8.26
CA ARG A 128 23.58 -32.39 7.03
C ARG A 128 22.65 -31.24 6.60
N PRO A 129 22.66 -30.82 5.32
CA PRO A 129 21.88 -29.68 4.87
C PRO A 129 20.38 -29.79 5.18
N GLY A 130 19.81 -31.00 5.11
CA GLY A 130 18.39 -31.25 5.42
C GLY A 130 18.06 -30.93 6.87
N VAL A 131 18.87 -31.45 7.79
CA VAL A 131 18.71 -31.24 9.24
C VAL A 131 18.93 -29.77 9.61
N VAL A 132 19.96 -29.13 9.04
CA VAL A 132 20.24 -27.70 9.26
C VAL A 132 19.09 -26.83 8.74
N THR A 133 18.52 -27.17 7.59
CA THR A 133 17.37 -26.46 7.03
C THR A 133 16.13 -26.65 7.91
N ALA A 134 15.85 -27.87 8.35
CA ALA A 134 14.77 -28.15 9.29
C ALA A 134 14.94 -27.39 10.62
N HIS A 135 16.15 -27.37 11.16
CA HIS A 135 16.49 -26.61 12.36
C HIS A 135 16.23 -25.10 12.16
N LEU A 136 16.68 -24.51 11.04
CA LEU A 136 16.41 -23.11 10.71
C LEU A 136 14.90 -22.81 10.62
N LEU A 137 14.14 -23.63 9.89
CA LEU A 137 12.70 -23.44 9.69
C LEU A 137 11.91 -23.53 10.98
N LEU A 138 12.26 -24.48 11.86
CA LEU A 138 11.62 -24.61 13.16
C LEU A 138 12.00 -23.43 14.09
N GLY A 139 13.19 -22.84 13.94
CA GLY A 139 13.57 -21.60 14.61
C GLY A 139 12.70 -20.41 14.17
N PHE A 140 12.49 -20.26 12.88
CA PHE A 140 11.58 -19.25 12.30
C PHE A 140 10.15 -19.45 12.81
N PHE A 141 9.66 -20.70 12.80
CA PHE A 141 8.33 -21.04 13.29
C PHE A 141 8.16 -20.74 14.78
N THR A 142 9.21 -20.94 15.59
CA THR A 142 9.23 -20.55 17.01
C THR A 142 9.09 -19.03 17.17
N PHE A 143 9.86 -18.26 16.40
CA PHE A 143 9.77 -16.80 16.38
C PHE A 143 8.38 -16.29 15.96
N TRP A 144 7.79 -16.88 14.91
CA TRP A 144 6.45 -16.52 14.45
C TRP A 144 5.36 -16.91 15.45
N THR A 145 5.50 -18.04 16.14
CA THR A 145 4.60 -18.45 17.22
C THR A 145 4.67 -17.48 18.40
N LEU A 146 5.85 -16.95 18.73
CA LEU A 146 6.01 -15.87 19.71
C LEU A 146 5.35 -14.57 19.24
N GLY A 147 5.51 -14.18 17.97
CA GLY A 147 4.81 -13.04 17.38
C GLY A 147 3.29 -13.19 17.42
N TRP A 148 2.77 -14.38 17.08
CA TRP A 148 1.35 -14.70 17.18
C TRP A 148 0.85 -14.66 18.63
N SER A 149 1.64 -15.18 19.56
CA SER A 149 1.34 -15.13 20.99
C SER A 149 1.26 -13.70 21.50
N TYR A 150 2.16 -12.82 21.06
CA TYR A 150 2.14 -11.41 21.41
C TYR A 150 0.83 -10.73 21.00
N LEU A 151 0.32 -11.04 19.80
CA LEU A 151 -0.97 -10.52 19.31
C LEU A 151 -2.14 -11.10 20.12
N ARG A 152 -2.17 -12.42 20.33
CA ARG A 152 -3.25 -13.13 21.04
C ARG A 152 -3.36 -12.79 22.53
N LEU A 153 -2.26 -12.37 23.14
CA LEU A 153 -2.21 -12.00 24.56
C LEU A 153 -2.44 -10.50 24.79
N ASN A 154 -2.85 -9.77 23.76
CA ASN A 154 -3.32 -8.41 23.93
C ASN A 154 -4.65 -8.42 24.70
N PRO A 155 -4.73 -7.84 25.92
CA PRO A 155 -5.96 -7.85 26.70
C PRO A 155 -7.09 -7.03 26.06
N ALA A 156 -6.75 -6.06 25.21
CA ALA A 156 -7.72 -5.27 24.47
C ALA A 156 -8.24 -5.99 23.22
N ALA A 157 -7.72 -7.18 22.88
CA ALA A 157 -8.10 -7.88 21.66
C ALA A 157 -9.45 -8.58 21.81
N GLU A 158 -10.45 -8.10 21.09
CA GLU A 158 -11.79 -8.66 21.03
C GLU A 158 -12.08 -9.20 19.63
N LYS A 159 -12.82 -10.31 19.54
CA LYS A 159 -13.12 -10.92 18.25
C LYS A 159 -14.16 -10.07 17.52
N ARG A 160 -13.86 -9.67 16.28
CA ARG A 160 -14.80 -8.91 15.45
C ARG A 160 -16.01 -9.78 15.07
N PRO A 161 -17.23 -9.21 14.98
CA PRO A 161 -18.40 -9.92 14.49
C PRO A 161 -18.27 -10.26 13.00
N VAL A 162 -17.73 -9.33 12.20
CA VAL A 162 -17.47 -9.51 10.77
C VAL A 162 -15.97 -9.39 10.49
N ARG A 163 -15.46 -10.29 9.63
CA ARG A 163 -14.06 -10.29 9.21
C ARG A 163 -13.80 -9.08 8.29
N SER A 164 -12.80 -8.28 8.60
CA SER A 164 -12.48 -7.04 7.86
C SER A 164 -11.00 -7.02 7.47
N GLY A 165 -10.68 -7.61 6.32
CA GLY A 165 -9.32 -7.65 5.79
C GLY A 165 -9.13 -8.67 4.67
N PRO A 166 -7.99 -8.61 3.94
CA PRO A 166 -7.74 -9.46 2.78
C PRO A 166 -7.27 -10.87 3.20
N ILE A 167 -8.06 -11.60 4.02
CA ILE A 167 -7.64 -12.83 4.70
C ILE A 167 -7.23 -13.94 3.73
N ILE A 168 -8.03 -14.21 2.70
CA ILE A 168 -7.75 -15.27 1.72
C ILE A 168 -6.43 -14.97 1.00
N PHE A 169 -6.29 -13.72 0.55
CA PHE A 169 -5.08 -13.30 -0.14
C PHE A 169 -3.86 -13.30 0.77
N THR A 170 -4.03 -12.95 2.05
CA THR A 170 -2.98 -13.05 3.07
C THR A 170 -2.56 -14.51 3.28
N GLY A 171 -3.50 -15.46 3.25
CA GLY A 171 -3.21 -16.89 3.31
C GLY A 171 -2.33 -17.36 2.14
N LEU A 172 -2.66 -16.94 0.91
CA LEU A 172 -1.83 -17.21 -0.27
C LEU A 172 -0.43 -16.61 -0.12
N ALA A 173 -0.33 -15.34 0.31
CA ALA A 173 0.93 -14.66 0.54
C ALA A 173 1.82 -15.36 1.57
N ILE A 174 1.23 -15.85 2.67
CA ILE A 174 1.95 -16.64 3.68
C ILE A 174 2.49 -17.94 3.07
N LEU A 175 1.67 -18.66 2.29
CA LEU A 175 2.10 -19.90 1.65
C LEU A 175 3.28 -19.68 0.69
N VAL A 176 3.20 -18.65 -0.14
CA VAL A 176 4.26 -18.29 -1.10
C VAL A 176 5.53 -17.84 -0.37
N LEU A 177 5.41 -17.01 0.68
CA LEU A 177 6.55 -16.60 1.49
C LEU A 177 7.20 -17.80 2.21
N LEU A 178 6.40 -18.74 2.74
CA LEU A 178 6.93 -19.96 3.35
C LEU A 178 7.72 -20.80 2.34
N ALA A 179 7.19 -20.98 1.12
CA ALA A 179 7.91 -21.69 0.06
C ALA A 179 9.25 -20.99 -0.26
N GLN A 180 9.27 -19.66 -0.33
CA GLN A 180 10.48 -18.87 -0.54
C GLN A 180 11.50 -19.03 0.60
N ILE A 181 11.05 -19.08 1.85
CA ILE A 181 11.90 -19.25 3.04
C ILE A 181 12.48 -20.66 3.09
N VAL A 182 11.68 -21.70 2.81
CA VAL A 182 12.15 -23.09 2.69
C VAL A 182 13.25 -23.20 1.65
N LEU A 183 13.01 -22.64 0.46
CA LEU A 183 13.98 -22.66 -0.62
C LEU A 183 15.24 -21.85 -0.29
N GLY A 184 15.10 -20.69 0.35
CA GLY A 184 16.24 -19.88 0.82
C GLY A 184 17.06 -20.57 1.91
N GLY A 185 16.41 -21.29 2.83
CA GLY A 185 17.07 -22.15 3.80
C GLY A 185 17.87 -23.26 3.13
N TRP A 186 17.27 -23.90 2.12
CA TRP A 186 17.92 -24.97 1.34
C TRP A 186 19.14 -24.46 0.55
N VAL A 187 19.04 -23.29 -0.08
CA VAL A 187 20.16 -22.57 -0.71
C VAL A 187 21.27 -22.28 0.30
N SER A 188 20.91 -21.75 1.48
CA SER A 188 21.88 -21.34 2.50
C SER A 188 22.63 -22.54 3.09
N SER A 189 21.94 -23.63 3.40
CA SER A 189 22.53 -24.84 3.97
C SER A 189 23.42 -25.61 2.98
N ASN A 190 23.20 -25.44 1.67
CA ASN A 190 24.04 -26.00 0.62
C ASN A 190 25.13 -25.04 0.12
N TYR A 191 25.25 -23.84 0.71
CA TYR A 191 26.18 -22.79 0.29
C TYR A 191 26.04 -22.42 -1.20
N ALA A 192 24.81 -22.44 -1.72
CA ALA A 192 24.51 -22.19 -3.13
C ALA A 192 24.38 -20.69 -3.48
N GLY A 193 24.49 -19.79 -2.50
CA GLY A 193 24.28 -18.35 -2.67
C GLY A 193 25.18 -17.68 -3.73
N LEU A 194 26.37 -18.24 -3.96
CA LEU A 194 27.37 -17.77 -4.94
C LEU A 194 27.38 -18.56 -6.26
N ALA A 195 26.46 -19.51 -6.45
CA ALA A 195 26.45 -20.37 -7.64
C ALA A 195 26.13 -19.59 -8.94
N CYS A 196 25.46 -18.44 -8.81
CA CYS A 196 25.09 -17.56 -9.92
C CYS A 196 25.86 -16.24 -9.81
N SER A 197 26.59 -15.86 -10.88
CA SER A 197 27.50 -14.70 -10.88
C SER A 197 26.86 -13.38 -11.31
N ASP A 198 25.72 -13.44 -12.01
CA ASP A 198 24.96 -12.32 -12.56
C ASP A 198 23.62 -12.13 -11.82
N PHE A 199 22.91 -11.06 -12.17
CA PHE A 199 21.54 -10.74 -11.74
C PHE A 199 20.87 -9.96 -12.88
N PRO A 200 19.56 -10.16 -13.20
CA PRO A 200 18.56 -10.95 -12.47
C PRO A 200 18.56 -12.45 -12.79
N ARG A 201 19.19 -12.87 -13.89
CA ARG A 201 19.32 -14.27 -14.31
C ARG A 201 20.43 -14.99 -13.54
N CYS A 202 20.54 -16.31 -13.70
CA CYS A 202 21.61 -17.16 -13.17
C CYS A 202 22.46 -17.71 -14.32
N ASN A 203 23.66 -17.17 -14.45
CA ASN A 203 24.62 -17.38 -15.53
C ASN A 203 23.96 -17.29 -16.93
N GLY A 204 23.13 -16.27 -17.15
CA GLY A 204 22.41 -16.03 -18.41
C GLY A 204 21.04 -16.71 -18.53
N GLU A 205 20.70 -17.66 -17.66
CA GLU A 205 19.46 -18.45 -17.69
C GLU A 205 18.54 -18.13 -16.49
N TRP A 206 17.22 -18.18 -16.69
CA TRP A 206 16.26 -17.98 -15.57
C TRP A 206 16.11 -19.24 -14.72
N LEU A 207 16.09 -20.41 -15.36
CA LEU A 207 15.98 -21.73 -14.74
C LEU A 207 17.04 -22.62 -15.40
N PRO A 208 18.22 -22.76 -14.77
CA PRO A 208 19.27 -23.62 -15.28
C PRO A 208 18.80 -25.07 -15.44
N GLY A 209 19.15 -25.71 -16.56
CA GLY A 209 18.74 -27.09 -16.84
C GLY A 209 19.25 -28.08 -15.79
N ALA A 210 18.34 -28.69 -15.01
CA ALA A 210 18.68 -29.72 -14.03
C ALA A 210 17.47 -30.59 -13.67
N ASP A 211 17.72 -31.72 -13.01
CA ASP A 211 16.67 -32.55 -12.43
C ASP A 211 16.16 -31.95 -11.10
N TYR A 212 15.15 -31.10 -11.19
CA TYR A 212 14.58 -30.40 -10.03
C TYR A 212 13.96 -31.32 -8.98
N LEU A 213 13.52 -32.53 -9.34
CA LEU A 213 12.93 -33.48 -8.39
C LEU A 213 13.98 -34.00 -7.41
N SER A 214 15.17 -34.35 -7.91
CA SER A 214 16.28 -34.78 -7.05
C SER A 214 16.97 -33.62 -6.31
N ILE A 215 16.86 -32.39 -6.82
CA ILE A 215 17.40 -31.18 -6.17
C ILE A 215 16.55 -30.76 -4.96
N LEU A 216 15.24 -30.98 -5.01
CA LEU A 216 14.30 -30.65 -3.94
C LEU A 216 14.16 -31.75 -2.88
N ASP A 217 14.92 -32.84 -2.99
CA ASP A 217 14.97 -33.89 -1.98
C ASP A 217 15.71 -33.40 -0.72
N LEU A 218 14.94 -32.94 0.27
CA LEU A 218 15.42 -32.47 1.57
C LEU A 218 16.01 -33.59 2.45
N PHE A 219 15.77 -34.86 2.11
CA PHE A 219 16.23 -36.02 2.88
C PHE A 219 17.54 -36.60 2.36
N ARG A 220 18.12 -36.02 1.30
CA ARG A 220 19.40 -36.43 0.76
C ARG A 220 20.51 -36.33 1.82
N ASP A 221 21.33 -37.38 1.91
CA ASP A 221 22.45 -37.46 2.86
C ASP A 221 23.68 -36.62 2.48
N SER A 222 23.84 -36.32 1.19
CA SER A 222 24.98 -35.57 0.63
C SER A 222 24.60 -34.17 0.14
N GLY A 223 25.57 -33.27 0.11
CA GLY A 223 25.39 -31.92 -0.44
C GLY A 223 25.10 -31.93 -1.95
N LEU A 224 24.53 -30.83 -2.45
CA LEU A 224 24.23 -30.67 -3.87
C LEU A 224 25.49 -30.58 -4.76
N SER A 225 25.42 -31.08 -5.99
CA SER A 225 26.45 -30.88 -7.04
C SER A 225 26.50 -29.40 -7.47
N ALA A 226 27.54 -29.00 -8.21
CA ALA A 226 27.68 -27.62 -8.70
C ALA A 226 26.48 -27.17 -9.54
N ASP A 227 26.05 -28.01 -10.49
CA ASP A 227 24.90 -27.72 -11.36
C ASP A 227 23.60 -27.64 -10.55
N ALA A 228 23.43 -28.52 -9.57
CA ALA A 228 22.27 -28.50 -8.66
C ALA A 228 22.24 -27.23 -7.79
N LYS A 229 23.41 -26.73 -7.34
CA LYS A 229 23.53 -25.46 -6.61
C LYS A 229 23.17 -24.26 -7.50
N MET A 230 23.52 -24.29 -8.78
CA MET A 230 23.09 -23.26 -9.73
C MET A 230 21.57 -23.30 -9.92
N ALA A 231 21.00 -24.48 -10.17
CA ALA A 231 19.58 -24.65 -10.43
C ALA A 231 18.70 -24.23 -9.24
N ILE A 232 19.06 -24.60 -8.00
CA ILE A 232 18.33 -24.19 -6.80
C ILE A 232 18.43 -22.67 -6.56
N GLN A 233 19.59 -22.06 -6.82
CA GLN A 233 19.76 -20.61 -6.66
C GLN A 233 18.98 -19.85 -7.73
N GLY A 234 18.91 -20.35 -8.97
CA GLY A 234 18.02 -19.85 -10.01
C GLY A 234 16.54 -19.94 -9.60
N LEU A 235 16.11 -21.10 -9.12
CA LEU A 235 14.73 -21.32 -8.63
C LEU A 235 14.39 -20.36 -7.49
N HIS A 236 15.32 -20.12 -6.55
CA HIS A 236 15.15 -19.18 -5.45
C HIS A 236 14.90 -17.75 -5.93
N ARG A 237 15.53 -17.33 -7.04
CA ARG A 237 15.34 -15.99 -7.62
C ARG A 237 14.02 -15.85 -8.36
N VAL A 238 13.63 -16.88 -9.13
CA VAL A 238 12.33 -16.89 -9.83
C VAL A 238 11.19 -16.88 -8.81
N LEU A 239 11.26 -17.71 -7.77
CA LEU A 239 10.27 -17.70 -6.71
C LEU A 239 10.32 -16.41 -5.89
N ALA A 240 11.49 -15.77 -5.71
CA ALA A 240 11.58 -14.45 -5.07
C ALA A 240 10.83 -13.38 -5.88
N ALA A 241 10.94 -13.39 -7.21
CA ALA A 241 10.22 -12.46 -8.08
C ALA A 241 8.70 -12.69 -8.00
N PHE A 242 8.26 -13.95 -8.02
CA PHE A 242 6.85 -14.28 -7.83
C PHE A 242 6.33 -13.86 -6.44
N THR A 243 7.11 -14.16 -5.38
CA THR A 243 6.82 -13.76 -4.00
C THR A 243 6.71 -12.24 -3.88
N PHE A 244 7.60 -11.50 -4.53
CA PHE A 244 7.54 -10.03 -4.56
C PHE A 244 6.23 -9.54 -5.16
N LEU A 245 5.83 -10.06 -6.32
CA LEU A 245 4.56 -9.66 -6.96
C LEU A 245 3.35 -9.94 -6.07
N VAL A 246 3.29 -11.12 -5.45
CA VAL A 246 2.20 -11.51 -4.54
C VAL A 246 2.17 -10.62 -3.31
N LEU A 247 3.31 -10.37 -2.66
CA LEU A 247 3.38 -9.53 -1.47
C LEU A 247 3.13 -8.05 -1.77
N SER A 248 3.57 -7.54 -2.92
CA SER A 248 3.27 -6.17 -3.38
C SER A 248 1.78 -6.00 -3.67
N ALA A 249 1.15 -6.96 -4.33
CA ALA A 249 -0.29 -6.91 -4.57
C ALA A 249 -1.09 -6.99 -3.25
N LEU A 250 -0.65 -7.84 -2.29
CA LEU A 250 -1.24 -7.85 -0.96
C LEU A 250 -1.05 -6.52 -0.23
N MET A 251 0.14 -5.92 -0.31
CA MET A 251 0.43 -4.61 0.28
C MET A 251 -0.50 -3.53 -0.27
N LEU A 252 -0.70 -3.45 -1.59
CA LEU A 252 -1.64 -2.51 -2.21
C LEU A 252 -3.08 -2.74 -1.72
N SER A 253 -3.50 -3.99 -1.60
CA SER A 253 -4.82 -4.32 -1.06
C SER A 253 -4.94 -3.97 0.44
N ALA A 254 -3.96 -4.36 1.26
CA ALA A 254 -4.00 -4.22 2.71
C ALA A 254 -3.87 -2.77 3.19
N THR A 255 -3.24 -1.90 2.39
CA THR A 255 -3.13 -0.46 2.65
C THR A 255 -4.35 0.34 2.19
N SER A 256 -5.27 -0.31 1.47
CA SER A 256 -6.57 0.28 1.11
C SER A 256 -7.33 0.71 2.36
N GLU A 257 -8.00 1.85 2.24
CA GLU A 257 -8.64 2.50 3.36
C GLU A 257 -9.95 1.84 3.80
N ARG A 258 -10.42 0.86 3.01
CA ARG A 258 -11.50 -0.05 3.37
C ARG A 258 -11.17 -0.95 4.58
N TYR A 259 -9.90 -1.05 4.96
CA TYR A 259 -9.45 -1.91 6.06
C TYR A 259 -9.07 -1.14 7.33
N PRO A 260 -9.23 -1.76 8.52
CA PRO A 260 -8.89 -1.13 9.79
C PRO A 260 -7.45 -0.61 9.85
N LYS A 261 -7.22 0.46 10.64
CA LYS A 261 -5.89 1.08 10.85
C LYS A 261 -4.77 0.05 11.12
N PRO A 262 -4.94 -1.00 11.95
CA PRO A 262 -3.87 -1.96 12.22
C PRO A 262 -3.56 -2.86 11.03
N VAL A 263 -4.57 -3.18 10.20
CA VAL A 263 -4.37 -3.92 8.94
C VAL A 263 -3.53 -3.08 7.98
N ARG A 264 -3.84 -1.78 7.86
CA ARG A 264 -3.08 -0.85 7.01
C ARG A 264 -1.66 -0.64 7.51
N LEU A 265 -1.49 -0.47 8.82
CA LEU A 265 -0.17 -0.36 9.46
C LEU A 265 0.67 -1.62 9.19
N ALA A 266 0.09 -2.80 9.33
CA ALA A 266 0.76 -4.06 9.00
C ALA A 266 1.11 -4.13 7.49
N GLY A 267 0.22 -3.66 6.60
CA GLY A 267 0.52 -3.52 5.17
C GLY A 267 1.68 -2.56 4.87
N ASN A 268 1.78 -1.44 5.59
CA ASN A 268 2.89 -0.50 5.45
C ASN A 268 4.22 -1.09 5.95
N ILE A 269 4.20 -1.80 7.09
CA ILE A 269 5.37 -2.52 7.61
C ILE A 269 5.82 -3.59 6.62
N LEU A 270 4.87 -4.34 6.02
CA LEU A 270 5.16 -5.30 4.95
C LEU A 270 5.86 -4.63 3.76
N SER A 271 5.39 -3.45 3.33
CA SER A 271 6.00 -2.67 2.24
C SER A 271 7.47 -2.36 2.52
N LEU A 272 7.76 -1.78 3.70
CA LEU A 272 9.11 -1.43 4.11
C LEU A 272 10.03 -2.64 4.17
N LEU A 273 9.61 -3.72 4.83
CA LEU A 273 10.41 -4.94 4.96
C LEU A 273 10.64 -5.61 3.61
N LEU A 274 9.67 -5.59 2.69
CA LEU A 274 9.79 -6.18 1.37
C LEU A 274 10.85 -5.45 0.52
N LEU A 275 10.83 -4.11 0.55
CA LEU A 275 11.86 -3.30 -0.13
C LEU A 275 13.26 -3.59 0.43
N VAL A 276 13.40 -3.65 1.75
CA VAL A 276 14.68 -3.98 2.40
C VAL A 276 15.14 -5.39 2.01
N GLN A 277 14.25 -6.38 2.02
CA GLN A 277 14.59 -7.77 1.69
C GLN A 277 15.15 -7.92 0.27
N ILE A 278 14.54 -7.25 -0.70
CA ILE A 278 14.96 -7.28 -2.10
C ILE A 278 16.28 -6.57 -2.27
N ALA A 279 16.44 -5.38 -1.68
CA ALA A 279 17.70 -4.65 -1.70
C ALA A 279 18.84 -5.52 -1.14
N LEU A 280 18.62 -6.15 0.02
CA LEU A 280 19.59 -7.07 0.62
C LEU A 280 19.90 -8.27 -0.28
N GLY A 281 18.90 -8.84 -0.96
CA GLY A 281 19.09 -9.94 -1.91
C GLY A 281 19.95 -9.52 -3.12
N ILE A 282 19.64 -8.38 -3.74
CA ILE A 282 20.38 -7.83 -4.88
C ILE A 282 21.83 -7.52 -4.48
N PHE A 283 22.02 -6.80 -3.37
CA PHE A 283 23.36 -6.43 -2.91
C PHE A 283 24.17 -7.64 -2.46
N SER A 284 23.52 -8.67 -1.88
CA SER A 284 24.19 -9.92 -1.54
C SER A 284 24.77 -10.60 -2.77
N VAL A 285 24.08 -10.60 -3.91
CA VAL A 285 24.63 -11.16 -5.16
C VAL A 285 25.73 -10.24 -5.72
N LYS A 286 25.45 -8.94 -5.84
CA LYS A 286 26.35 -7.96 -6.45
C LYS A 286 27.72 -7.88 -5.76
N TYR A 287 27.74 -8.02 -4.44
CA TYR A 287 28.96 -7.91 -3.64
C TYR A 287 29.51 -9.27 -3.19
N GLN A 288 29.17 -10.36 -3.88
CA GLN A 288 29.71 -11.69 -3.62
C GLN A 288 29.47 -12.18 -2.18
N LEU A 289 28.21 -12.07 -1.74
CA LEU A 289 27.67 -12.55 -0.47
C LEU A 289 28.44 -12.05 0.78
N PRO A 290 28.56 -10.73 1.01
CA PRO A 290 29.16 -10.23 2.23
C PRO A 290 28.42 -10.76 3.45
N LEU A 291 29.16 -11.25 4.45
CA LEU A 291 28.60 -11.91 5.63
C LEU A 291 27.49 -11.08 6.31
N ALA A 292 27.72 -9.77 6.48
CA ALA A 292 26.75 -8.87 7.08
C ALA A 292 25.44 -8.79 6.27
N LEU A 293 25.52 -8.71 4.94
CA LEU A 293 24.33 -8.65 4.07
C LEU A 293 23.57 -9.98 4.08
N ALA A 294 24.28 -11.11 4.05
CA ALA A 294 23.67 -12.44 4.09
C ALA A 294 22.95 -12.70 5.44
N VAL A 295 23.56 -12.30 6.56
CA VAL A 295 22.93 -12.37 7.89
C VAL A 295 21.73 -11.43 7.96
N ALA A 296 21.84 -10.19 7.48
CA ALA A 296 20.73 -9.24 7.45
C ALA A 296 19.57 -9.76 6.58
N HIS A 297 19.85 -10.37 5.42
CA HIS A 297 18.86 -10.97 4.54
C HIS A 297 18.07 -12.10 5.23
N ASN A 298 18.74 -12.92 6.07
CA ASN A 298 18.08 -13.93 6.89
C ASN A 298 17.21 -13.30 7.99
N ALA A 299 17.70 -12.25 8.64
CA ALA A 299 16.97 -11.55 9.69
C ALA A 299 15.67 -10.91 9.17
N VAL A 300 15.74 -10.21 8.04
CA VAL A 300 14.58 -9.56 7.43
C VAL A 300 13.60 -10.60 6.85
N ALA A 301 14.09 -11.73 6.33
CA ALA A 301 13.23 -12.86 5.94
C ALA A 301 12.37 -13.37 7.11
N ALA A 302 12.95 -13.49 8.31
CA ALA A 302 12.20 -13.89 9.50
C ALA A 302 11.14 -12.86 9.90
N LEU A 303 11.45 -11.55 9.74
CA LEU A 303 10.55 -10.45 10.08
C LEU A 303 9.35 -10.30 9.13
N LEU A 304 9.50 -10.66 7.85
CA LEU A 304 8.45 -10.50 6.82
C LEU A 304 7.13 -11.22 7.15
N MET A 305 7.17 -12.30 7.94
CA MET A 305 5.97 -13.02 8.36
C MET A 305 5.13 -12.25 9.39
N LEU A 306 5.75 -11.41 10.22
CA LEU A 306 5.05 -10.69 11.30
C LEU A 306 3.94 -9.76 10.81
N PRO A 307 4.14 -8.91 9.79
CA PRO A 307 3.03 -8.11 9.26
C PRO A 307 1.94 -8.96 8.62
N LEU A 308 2.24 -10.12 8.02
CA LEU A 308 1.21 -11.04 7.49
C LEU A 308 0.36 -11.64 8.61
N LEU A 309 0.99 -12.06 9.72
CA LEU A 309 0.29 -12.50 10.93
C LEU A 309 -0.54 -11.35 11.53
N GLY A 310 -0.01 -10.13 11.51
CA GLY A 310 -0.70 -8.91 11.90
C GLY A 310 -1.97 -8.69 11.06
N ILE A 311 -1.86 -8.73 9.73
CA ILE A 311 -3.01 -8.60 8.82
C ILE A 311 -4.06 -9.69 9.15
N LEU A 312 -3.66 -10.96 9.26
CA LEU A 312 -4.59 -12.04 9.62
C LEU A 312 -5.28 -11.81 10.97
N PHE A 313 -4.52 -11.37 11.97
CA PHE A 313 -5.02 -11.12 13.32
C PHE A 313 -6.00 -9.95 13.34
N TYR A 314 -5.59 -8.78 12.86
CA TYR A 314 -6.40 -7.57 12.88
C TYR A 314 -7.61 -7.61 11.93
N SER A 315 -7.60 -8.52 10.96
CA SER A 315 -8.79 -8.83 10.16
C SER A 315 -9.87 -9.59 10.94
N ARG A 316 -9.52 -10.20 12.08
CA ARG A 316 -10.41 -11.04 12.90
C ARG A 316 -10.63 -10.48 14.31
N TYR A 317 -9.72 -9.65 14.79
CA TYR A 317 -9.72 -9.07 16.13
C TYR A 317 -9.62 -7.55 16.05
N SER A 318 -10.36 -6.86 16.93
CA SER A 318 -10.26 -5.43 17.18
C SER A 318 -9.54 -5.19 18.49
N THR A 319 -8.96 -4.00 18.70
CA THR A 319 -8.19 -3.69 19.93
C THR A 319 -8.78 -2.56 20.76
N GLY A 320 -10.10 -2.34 20.70
CA GLY A 320 -10.87 -1.45 21.58
C GLY A 320 -10.63 0.05 21.40
N THR A 321 -9.39 0.47 21.11
CA THR A 321 -8.99 1.88 20.92
C THR A 321 -9.38 2.48 19.57
N GLU A 322 -10.11 1.74 18.73
CA GLU A 322 -10.26 2.09 17.30
C GLU A 322 -11.65 1.88 16.71
N ASP A 323 -12.58 1.24 17.42
CA ASP A 323 -13.92 0.95 16.89
C ASP A 323 -14.98 2.01 17.26
N GLU A 324 -14.63 3.13 17.93
CA GLU A 324 -15.57 4.26 18.10
C GLU A 324 -15.90 4.99 16.79
N SER A 325 -15.16 4.74 15.70
CA SER A 325 -15.45 5.34 14.38
C SER A 325 -16.13 4.39 13.37
N VAL A 326 -16.42 3.15 13.79
CA VAL A 326 -17.06 2.12 12.93
C VAL A 326 -18.28 1.48 13.61
N ALA A 327 -18.54 1.78 14.88
CA ALA A 327 -19.60 1.14 15.67
C ALA A 327 -21.05 1.60 15.39
N PHE A 328 -21.34 2.41 14.35
CA PHE A 328 -22.71 2.85 14.05
C PHE A 328 -23.45 2.08 12.93
N GLU A 329 -22.90 0.98 12.41
CA GLU A 329 -23.57 0.22 11.33
C GLU A 329 -23.71 -1.29 11.59
N ALA A 330 -23.79 -1.70 12.86
CA ALA A 330 -24.00 -3.11 13.16
C ALA A 330 -24.91 -3.39 14.36
N VAL A 331 -26.14 -2.85 14.38
CA VAL A 331 -27.30 -3.51 15.02
C VAL A 331 -28.60 -3.06 14.32
N GLU A 332 -29.16 -3.89 13.45
CA GLU A 332 -30.45 -4.57 13.70
C GLU A 332 -30.86 -5.42 12.49
N THR A 333 -30.60 -6.72 12.59
CA THR A 333 -31.41 -7.74 11.91
C THR A 333 -32.76 -7.80 12.61
N VAL A 334 -33.78 -7.15 12.03
CA VAL A 334 -35.18 -7.39 12.37
C VAL A 334 -35.75 -8.43 11.42
N ALA A 335 -36.52 -9.32 12.01
CA ALA A 335 -37.05 -10.56 11.48
C ALA A 335 -37.80 -10.45 10.15
N THR A 336 -37.71 -11.53 9.38
CA THR A 336 -38.62 -11.90 8.30
C THR A 336 -40.07 -11.86 8.76
N GLU A 337 -40.83 -10.89 8.26
CA GLU A 337 -42.28 -11.01 8.13
C GLU A 337 -42.73 -10.31 6.84
N GLN A 338 -43.41 -11.05 5.97
CA GLN A 338 -43.87 -10.61 4.66
C GLN A 338 -45.15 -9.79 4.79
N VAL A 339 -45.14 -8.51 4.40
CA VAL A 339 -46.32 -7.75 3.90
C VAL A 339 -45.80 -6.68 2.91
N PRO A 340 -46.52 -6.37 1.80
CA PRO A 340 -45.97 -5.65 0.65
C PRO A 340 -45.93 -4.13 0.87
N ALA A 341 -44.84 -3.49 0.47
CA ALA A 341 -44.69 -2.03 0.55
C ALA A 341 -44.45 -1.40 -0.82
N GLU A 342 -45.43 -0.61 -1.23
CA GLU A 342 -45.33 0.54 -2.12
C GLU A 342 -44.30 1.53 -1.51
N VAL A 343 -43.25 1.87 -2.28
CA VAL A 343 -42.13 2.72 -1.82
C VAL A 343 -42.46 4.18 -2.14
N PRO A 344 -42.39 5.12 -1.17
CA PRO A 344 -42.44 6.55 -1.48
C PRO A 344 -41.12 7.00 -2.13
N GLN A 345 -41.23 7.70 -3.26
CA GLN A 345 -40.10 8.16 -4.07
C GLN A 345 -39.36 9.32 -3.39
N VAL A 346 -38.13 9.08 -2.92
CA VAL A 346 -37.17 10.16 -2.62
C VAL A 346 -36.70 10.77 -3.94
N SER A 347 -36.66 12.11 -4.02
CA SER A 347 -36.26 12.81 -5.24
C SER A 347 -34.80 12.47 -5.62
N ARG A 348 -34.48 12.47 -6.92
CA ARG A 348 -33.14 12.12 -7.42
C ARG A 348 -32.07 13.08 -6.89
N GLU A 349 -32.42 14.35 -6.65
CA GLU A 349 -31.50 15.38 -6.14
C GLU A 349 -31.12 15.14 -4.68
N ASP A 350 -32.09 14.80 -3.82
CA ASP A 350 -31.83 14.45 -2.41
C ASP A 350 -30.88 13.25 -2.30
N SER A 351 -31.00 12.28 -3.21
CA SER A 351 -30.13 11.10 -3.25
C SER A 351 -28.68 11.43 -3.67
N LEU A 352 -28.48 12.43 -4.52
CA LEU A 352 -27.15 12.85 -4.98
C LEU A 352 -26.44 13.70 -3.92
N TYR A 353 -27.15 14.61 -3.27
CA TYR A 353 -26.61 15.41 -2.17
C TYR A 353 -26.19 14.54 -0.98
N LEU A 354 -27.02 13.55 -0.61
CA LEU A 354 -26.69 12.60 0.47
C LEU A 354 -25.42 11.81 0.12
N ARG A 355 -25.31 11.32 -1.12
CA ARG A 355 -24.10 10.63 -1.61
C ARG A 355 -22.86 11.52 -1.58
N LEU A 356 -22.97 12.76 -2.05
CA LEU A 356 -21.87 13.74 -2.01
C LEU A 356 -21.39 13.98 -0.57
N THR A 357 -22.33 14.16 0.37
CA THR A 357 -22.03 14.35 1.79
C THR A 357 -21.31 13.14 2.38
N THR A 358 -21.76 11.92 2.06
CA THR A 358 -21.09 10.69 2.50
C THR A 358 -19.68 10.57 1.91
N GLN A 359 -19.51 10.88 0.63
CA GLN A 359 -18.23 10.74 -0.07
C GLN A 359 -17.21 11.81 0.35
N LEU A 360 -17.65 13.02 0.69
CA LEU A 360 -16.77 14.08 1.20
C LEU A 360 -16.38 13.92 2.68
N LYS A 361 -16.81 12.85 3.37
CA LYS A 361 -16.59 12.65 4.82
C LYS A 361 -15.13 12.90 5.25
N ARG A 362 -14.14 12.45 4.46
CA ARG A 362 -12.71 12.63 4.78
C ARG A 362 -12.21 14.06 4.62
N THR A 363 -12.61 14.74 3.54
CA THR A 363 -12.32 16.16 3.34
C THR A 363 -13.02 16.98 4.44
N ARG A 364 -14.25 16.60 4.80
CA ARG A 364 -14.97 17.16 5.95
C ARG A 364 -14.26 16.89 7.27
N THR A 365 -13.67 15.72 7.53
CA THR A 365 -12.89 15.50 8.77
C THR A 365 -11.61 16.34 8.77
N GLY A 366 -10.94 16.51 7.62
CA GLY A 366 -9.75 17.35 7.48
C GLY A 366 -10.04 18.84 7.74
N LEU A 367 -11.16 19.34 7.20
CA LEU A 367 -11.66 20.69 7.47
C LEU A 367 -12.47 20.77 8.79
N GLY A 368 -12.85 19.63 9.36
CA GLY A 368 -13.79 19.51 10.47
C GLY A 368 -13.20 19.96 11.79
N GLY A 369 -11.86 19.95 11.92
CA GLY A 369 -11.16 20.61 13.02
C GLY A 369 -11.46 22.12 13.10
N VAL A 370 -11.73 22.76 11.94
CA VAL A 370 -12.10 24.18 11.83
C VAL A 370 -13.51 24.38 12.36
N LEU A 371 -14.43 23.48 12.02
CA LEU A 371 -15.83 23.63 12.38
C LEU A 371 -16.13 23.16 13.81
N SER A 372 -15.42 22.16 14.31
CA SER A 372 -15.54 21.69 15.70
C SER A 372 -14.99 22.70 16.71
N SER A 373 -13.94 23.44 16.34
CA SER A 373 -13.40 24.53 17.19
C SER A 373 -14.33 25.74 17.22
N LEU A 374 -15.10 25.97 16.16
CA LEU A 374 -16.14 27.00 16.06
C LEU A 374 -17.46 26.64 16.78
N ALA A 375 -17.76 25.34 16.95
CA ALA A 375 -19.03 24.86 17.53
C ALA A 375 -19.09 24.89 19.07
N PHE A 376 -17.94 24.92 19.77
CA PHE A 376 -17.91 25.09 21.23
C PHE A 376 -18.05 26.58 21.59
N GLY A 377 -19.29 27.08 21.51
CA GLY A 377 -19.68 28.49 21.63
C GLY A 377 -19.47 29.15 22.99
N GLN A 378 -18.22 29.37 23.41
CA GLN A 378 -17.90 30.25 24.56
C GLN A 378 -16.61 31.07 24.45
N LYS A 379 -15.92 31.10 23.29
CA LYS A 379 -14.73 31.95 23.12
C LYS A 379 -15.05 33.16 22.26
N ALA A 380 -14.74 34.36 22.77
CA ALA A 380 -14.63 35.55 21.94
C ALA A 380 -13.78 35.22 20.71
N VAL A 381 -14.17 35.72 19.53
CA VAL A 381 -13.36 35.55 18.32
C VAL A 381 -12.04 36.31 18.52
N THR A 382 -10.96 35.59 18.81
CA THR A 382 -9.63 36.18 19.02
C THR A 382 -8.71 35.95 17.82
N LYS A 383 -7.59 36.70 17.78
CA LYS A 383 -6.56 36.53 16.74
C LYS A 383 -5.93 35.13 16.78
N GLU A 384 -5.86 34.51 17.96
CA GLU A 384 -5.36 33.14 18.13
C GLU A 384 -6.29 32.12 17.45
N LEU A 385 -7.61 32.30 17.52
CA LEU A 385 -8.56 31.43 16.82
C LEU A 385 -8.40 31.52 15.30
N LEU A 386 -8.18 32.73 14.76
CA LEU A 386 -7.91 32.89 13.33
C LEU A 386 -6.61 32.19 12.90
N ALA A 387 -5.58 32.18 13.73
CA ALA A 387 -4.33 31.45 13.46
C ALA A 387 -4.53 29.92 13.47
N ASP A 388 -5.39 29.39 14.36
CA ASP A 388 -5.75 27.98 14.37
C ASP A 388 -6.52 27.58 13.10
N ILE A 389 -7.47 28.42 12.67
CA ILE A 389 -8.21 28.26 11.42
C ILE A 389 -7.25 28.28 10.22
N GLU A 390 -6.30 29.22 10.19
CA GLU A 390 -5.26 29.31 9.15
C GLU A 390 -4.48 28.00 9.02
N ALA A 391 -3.99 27.47 10.15
CA ALA A 391 -3.21 26.23 10.17
C ALA A 391 -4.01 25.05 9.61
N GLN A 392 -5.28 24.94 9.96
CA GLN A 392 -6.15 23.85 9.51
C GLN A 392 -6.52 23.96 8.02
N LEU A 393 -6.77 25.17 7.52
CA LEU A 393 -7.00 25.41 6.09
C LEU A 393 -5.76 25.05 5.26
N LEU A 394 -4.56 25.35 5.77
CA LEU A 394 -3.31 24.91 5.14
C LEU A 394 -3.15 23.39 5.15
N MET A 395 -3.46 22.72 6.27
CA MET A 395 -3.43 21.25 6.35
C MET A 395 -4.42 20.57 5.39
N ALA A 396 -5.55 21.23 5.10
CA ALA A 396 -6.54 20.77 4.13
C ALA A 396 -6.17 21.06 2.66
N ASP A 397 -4.94 21.51 2.39
CA ASP A 397 -4.38 21.78 1.05
C ASP A 397 -5.04 22.97 0.30
N LEU A 398 -5.62 23.97 0.99
CA LEU A 398 -6.11 25.22 0.34
C LEU A 398 -4.99 26.07 -0.26
N GLY A 399 -3.76 25.90 0.21
CA GLY A 399 -2.59 26.64 -0.25
C GLY A 399 -2.44 28.00 0.44
N ILE A 400 -1.19 28.48 0.47
CA ILE A 400 -0.80 29.66 1.26
C ILE A 400 -1.57 30.91 0.81
N GLU A 401 -1.57 31.21 -0.48
CA GLU A 401 -2.17 32.42 -1.03
C GLU A 401 -3.68 32.51 -0.74
N THR A 402 -4.43 31.44 -1.02
CA THR A 402 -5.88 31.38 -0.79
C THR A 402 -6.20 31.47 0.70
N THR A 403 -5.44 30.76 1.55
CA THR A 403 -5.64 30.84 3.01
C THR A 403 -5.33 32.24 3.53
N THR A 404 -4.22 32.86 3.13
CA THR A 404 -3.87 34.23 3.57
C THR A 404 -4.95 35.23 3.17
N GLN A 405 -5.48 35.13 1.95
CA GLN A 405 -6.58 35.99 1.49
C GLN A 405 -7.84 35.78 2.35
N LEU A 406 -8.19 34.53 2.65
CA LEU A 406 -9.35 34.18 3.46
C LEU A 406 -9.23 34.69 4.90
N ILE A 407 -8.07 34.49 5.53
CA ILE A 407 -7.79 34.94 6.89
C ILE A 407 -7.76 36.47 6.97
N LYS A 408 -7.25 37.15 5.94
CA LYS A 408 -7.33 38.61 5.85
C LYS A 408 -8.78 39.09 5.83
N GLN A 409 -9.63 38.50 4.99
CA GLN A 409 -11.06 38.85 4.92
C GLN A 409 -11.79 38.63 6.26
N LEU A 410 -11.47 37.54 6.97
CA LEU A 410 -12.02 37.29 8.30
C LEU A 410 -11.49 38.29 9.34
N THR A 411 -10.20 38.64 9.29
CA THR A 411 -9.59 39.64 10.19
C THR A 411 -10.22 41.03 9.99
N ASP A 412 -10.39 41.46 8.74
CA ASP A 412 -11.00 42.76 8.42
C ASP A 412 -12.48 42.82 8.88
N SER A 413 -13.20 41.70 8.86
CA SER A 413 -14.56 41.61 9.39
C SER A 413 -14.60 41.57 10.91
N LEU A 414 -13.58 41.00 11.57
CA LEU A 414 -13.43 41.03 13.03
C LEU A 414 -13.17 42.44 13.54
N GLU A 415 -12.27 43.19 12.89
CA GLU A 415 -11.92 44.57 13.28
C GLU A 415 -13.07 45.56 13.07
N ARG A 416 -14.06 45.22 12.23
CA ARG A 416 -15.30 45.98 12.03
C ARG A 416 -16.42 45.59 13.00
N ASP A 417 -16.12 44.78 14.01
CA ASP A 417 -17.07 44.27 15.03
C ASP A 417 -18.23 43.44 14.43
N GLN A 418 -18.02 42.84 13.25
CA GLN A 418 -19.02 42.03 12.54
C GLN A 418 -18.95 40.54 12.90
N LEU A 419 -17.95 40.13 13.70
CA LEU A 419 -17.70 38.74 14.09
C LEU A 419 -17.69 38.60 15.61
N SER A 420 -18.85 38.75 16.24
CA SER A 420 -19.00 38.75 17.69
C SER A 420 -19.15 37.35 18.32
N ASP A 421 -19.49 36.32 17.54
CA ASP A 421 -19.68 34.94 18.00
C ASP A 421 -19.19 33.91 16.94
N GLY A 422 -18.84 32.71 17.41
CA GLY A 422 -18.34 31.59 16.60
C GLY A 422 -19.32 31.13 15.51
N GLN A 423 -20.63 31.28 15.73
CA GLN A 423 -21.65 31.00 14.70
C GLN A 423 -21.55 31.96 13.51
N VAL A 424 -21.40 33.26 13.79
CA VAL A 424 -21.25 34.29 12.75
C VAL A 424 -19.94 34.11 11.99
N LEU A 425 -18.87 33.74 12.70
CA LEU A 425 -17.58 33.39 12.09
C LEU A 425 -17.69 32.17 11.15
N SER A 426 -18.35 31.10 11.59
CA SER A 426 -18.58 29.91 10.76
C SER A 426 -19.39 30.23 9.50
N GLN A 427 -20.46 31.03 9.64
CA GLN A 427 -21.28 31.46 8.51
C GLN A 427 -20.49 32.36 7.54
N THR A 428 -19.67 33.27 8.06
CA THR A 428 -18.82 34.16 7.24
C THR A 428 -17.75 33.36 6.50
N LEU A 429 -17.11 32.40 7.16
CA LEU A 429 -16.16 31.47 6.53
C LEU A 429 -16.84 30.69 5.39
N LYS A 430 -18.03 30.15 5.64
CA LYS A 430 -18.82 29.44 4.62
C LYS A 430 -19.12 30.33 3.41
N GLN A 431 -19.56 31.56 3.65
CA GLN A 431 -19.85 32.54 2.59
C GLN A 431 -18.61 32.89 1.78
N ASN A 432 -17.46 33.10 2.43
CA ASN A 432 -16.21 33.40 1.72
C ASN A 432 -15.73 32.22 0.88
N LEU A 433 -15.82 30.99 1.41
CA LEU A 433 -15.50 29.78 0.66
C LEU A 433 -16.43 29.57 -0.54
N LEU A 434 -17.72 29.84 -0.38
CA LEU A 434 -18.69 29.80 -1.47
C LEU A 434 -18.37 30.84 -2.54
N ALA A 435 -18.11 32.09 -2.16
CA ALA A 435 -17.78 33.18 -3.06
C ALA A 435 -16.52 32.91 -3.91
N MET A 436 -15.58 32.10 -3.39
CA MET A 436 -14.41 31.66 -4.16
C MET A 436 -14.75 30.63 -5.24
N LEU A 437 -15.73 29.76 -5.00
CA LEU A 437 -16.07 28.64 -5.89
C LEU A 437 -17.16 29.00 -6.91
N GLU A 438 -18.09 29.88 -6.54
CA GLU A 438 -19.27 30.22 -7.34
C GLU A 438 -18.94 30.72 -8.75
N PRO A 439 -17.93 31.58 -8.98
CA PRO A 439 -17.52 31.98 -10.33
C PRO A 439 -17.05 30.83 -11.22
N CYS A 440 -16.58 29.73 -10.61
CA CYS A 440 -16.10 28.54 -11.32
C CYS A 440 -17.17 27.44 -11.39
N SER A 441 -18.35 27.62 -10.81
CA SER A 441 -19.42 26.60 -10.72
C SER A 441 -20.30 26.59 -11.98
N LEU A 442 -19.70 26.38 -13.14
CA LEU A 442 -20.40 26.41 -14.44
C LEU A 442 -20.49 24.99 -15.04
N PRO A 443 -21.68 24.42 -15.24
CA PRO A 443 -21.84 23.09 -15.83
C PRO A 443 -21.36 23.07 -17.28
N LEU A 444 -20.96 21.90 -17.76
CA LEU A 444 -20.64 21.71 -19.17
C LEU A 444 -21.93 21.82 -20.00
N GLN A 445 -21.93 22.74 -20.98
CA GLN A 445 -23.06 22.91 -21.90
C GLN A 445 -22.64 22.47 -23.29
N ILE A 446 -23.47 21.63 -23.92
CA ILE A 446 -23.26 21.16 -25.29
C ILE A 446 -24.30 21.86 -26.17
N PRO A 447 -23.94 22.97 -26.85
CA PRO A 447 -24.86 23.66 -27.74
C PRO A 447 -25.19 22.80 -28.95
N LYS A 448 -26.38 23.03 -29.53
CA LYS A 448 -26.67 22.52 -30.87
C LYS A 448 -25.82 23.31 -31.87
N GLN A 449 -25.02 22.61 -32.65
CA GLN A 449 -24.12 23.21 -33.63
C GLN A 449 -23.92 22.27 -34.82
N ASP A 450 -23.35 22.80 -35.90
CA ASP A 450 -22.99 22.01 -37.07
C ASP A 450 -21.70 21.22 -36.79
N GLY A 451 -21.84 19.91 -36.66
CA GLY A 451 -20.72 19.00 -36.34
C GLY A 451 -20.55 18.72 -34.84
N PRO A 452 -19.61 17.83 -34.49
CA PRO A 452 -19.46 17.34 -33.12
C PRO A 452 -18.91 18.43 -32.18
N PHE A 453 -19.47 18.53 -30.98
CA PHE A 453 -18.83 19.20 -29.86
C PHE A 453 -17.61 18.39 -29.41
N VAL A 454 -16.43 19.00 -29.45
CA VAL A 454 -15.17 18.28 -29.26
C VAL A 454 -14.57 18.58 -27.89
N ILE A 455 -14.45 17.53 -27.06
CA ILE A 455 -13.85 17.56 -25.73
C ILE A 455 -12.47 16.92 -25.79
N LEU A 456 -11.42 17.71 -25.59
CA LEU A 456 -10.05 17.25 -25.45
C LEU A 456 -9.73 17.03 -23.97
N VAL A 457 -9.55 15.78 -23.57
CA VAL A 457 -9.27 15.43 -22.17
C VAL A 457 -7.77 15.35 -21.93
N VAL A 458 -7.27 16.17 -21.01
CA VAL A 458 -5.83 16.28 -20.69
C VAL A 458 -5.57 16.04 -19.21
N GLY A 459 -4.31 15.81 -18.85
CA GLY A 459 -3.89 15.58 -17.46
C GLY A 459 -2.85 14.47 -17.32
N VAL A 460 -2.35 14.27 -16.10
CA VAL A 460 -1.24 13.33 -15.86
C VAL A 460 -1.70 11.87 -15.79
N ASN A 461 -0.75 10.95 -15.88
CA ASN A 461 -1.02 9.53 -15.66
C ASN A 461 -1.49 9.27 -14.22
N GLY A 462 -2.49 8.41 -14.07
CA GLY A 462 -3.06 8.08 -12.77
C GLY A 462 -4.09 9.08 -12.24
N ALA A 463 -4.28 10.24 -12.89
CA ALA A 463 -5.30 11.23 -12.50
C ALA A 463 -6.74 10.81 -12.81
N GLY A 464 -6.95 9.70 -13.52
CA GLY A 464 -8.29 9.17 -13.81
C GLY A 464 -8.88 9.55 -15.17
N LYS A 465 -8.09 10.05 -16.13
CA LYS A 465 -8.54 10.48 -17.48
C LYS A 465 -9.48 9.49 -18.18
N THR A 466 -8.99 8.30 -18.52
CA THR A 466 -9.75 7.28 -19.27
C THR A 466 -11.01 6.85 -18.53
N THR A 467 -10.97 6.79 -17.19
CA THR A 467 -12.14 6.51 -16.36
C THR A 467 -13.17 7.64 -16.43
N SER A 468 -12.74 8.91 -16.31
CA SER A 468 -13.62 10.08 -16.43
C SER A 468 -14.24 10.18 -17.82
N ILE A 469 -13.50 9.85 -18.88
CA ILE A 469 -14.02 9.77 -20.26
C ILE A 469 -15.17 8.76 -20.34
N GLY A 470 -14.97 7.55 -19.83
CA GLY A 470 -16.01 6.51 -19.85
C GLY A 470 -17.29 6.91 -19.10
N LYS A 471 -17.15 7.55 -17.94
CA LYS A 471 -18.29 8.05 -17.15
C LYS A 471 -18.99 9.22 -17.84
N LEU A 472 -18.23 10.19 -18.35
CA LEU A 472 -18.77 11.34 -19.08
C LEU A 472 -19.52 10.89 -20.35
N ALA A 473 -18.94 9.95 -21.10
CA ALA A 473 -19.56 9.41 -22.32
C ALA A 473 -20.93 8.77 -22.02
N LYS A 474 -21.03 7.98 -20.94
CA LYS A 474 -22.31 7.41 -20.52
C LYS A 474 -23.32 8.47 -20.09
N ARG A 475 -22.87 9.49 -19.35
CA ARG A 475 -23.71 10.62 -18.91
C ARG A 475 -24.29 11.38 -20.11
N LEU A 476 -23.48 11.67 -21.12
CA LEU A 476 -23.93 12.37 -22.32
C LEU A 476 -24.91 11.51 -23.16
N GLN A 477 -24.69 10.20 -23.25
CA GLN A 477 -25.69 9.28 -23.83
C GLN A 477 -27.02 9.32 -23.06
N GLN A 478 -26.99 9.35 -21.73
CA GLN A 478 -28.21 9.46 -20.91
C GLN A 478 -28.93 10.80 -21.10
N GLN A 479 -28.21 11.85 -21.52
CA GLN A 479 -28.78 13.15 -21.91
C GLN A 479 -29.29 13.17 -23.36
N GLY A 480 -29.17 12.06 -24.10
CA GLY A 480 -29.65 11.92 -25.47
C GLY A 480 -28.66 12.29 -26.56
N HIS A 481 -27.39 12.58 -26.21
CA HIS A 481 -26.34 12.85 -27.18
C HIS A 481 -25.73 11.56 -27.73
N SER A 482 -25.49 11.53 -29.04
CA SER A 482 -24.61 10.55 -29.67
C SER A 482 -23.14 10.88 -29.37
N VAL A 483 -22.37 9.88 -28.98
CA VAL A 483 -20.98 10.06 -28.51
C VAL A 483 -20.04 9.18 -29.32
N MET A 484 -18.85 9.69 -29.61
CA MET A 484 -17.72 8.94 -30.17
C MET A 484 -16.46 9.20 -29.31
N LEU A 485 -15.60 8.19 -29.18
CA LEU A 485 -14.35 8.29 -28.43
C LEU A 485 -13.14 8.21 -29.37
N ALA A 486 -12.08 8.98 -29.06
CA ALA A 486 -10.79 8.89 -29.74
C ALA A 486 -9.68 8.44 -28.77
N ALA A 487 -8.99 7.35 -29.11
CA ALA A 487 -7.93 6.77 -28.30
C ALA A 487 -6.57 7.46 -28.57
N GLY A 488 -6.42 8.70 -28.11
CA GLY A 488 -5.20 9.49 -28.33
C GLY A 488 -4.04 9.21 -27.36
N ASP A 489 -4.18 8.40 -26.30
CA ASP A 489 -3.04 7.86 -25.53
C ASP A 489 -2.41 6.66 -26.29
N THR A 490 -1.86 6.92 -27.47
CA THR A 490 -1.31 5.90 -28.38
C THR A 490 -0.02 5.28 -27.86
N PHE A 491 0.66 5.92 -26.90
CA PHE A 491 1.90 5.42 -26.32
C PHE A 491 1.65 4.22 -25.41
N ARG A 492 0.50 4.17 -24.73
CA ARG A 492 0.16 3.11 -23.78
C ARG A 492 -0.86 2.17 -24.40
N ALA A 493 -0.42 1.00 -24.86
CA ALA A 493 -1.31 -0.04 -25.40
C ALA A 493 -2.51 -0.33 -24.47
N ALA A 494 -2.26 -0.44 -23.16
CA ALA A 494 -3.30 -0.66 -22.16
C ALA A 494 -4.30 0.50 -22.01
N ALA A 495 -3.92 1.75 -22.34
CA ALA A 495 -4.86 2.88 -22.30
C ALA A 495 -5.84 2.84 -23.47
N VAL A 496 -5.35 2.47 -24.66
CA VAL A 496 -6.19 2.23 -25.84
C VAL A 496 -7.17 1.09 -25.57
N GLU A 497 -6.68 -0.05 -25.07
CA GLU A 497 -7.52 -1.21 -24.72
C GLU A 497 -8.56 -0.85 -23.66
N GLN A 498 -8.16 -0.13 -22.60
CA GLN A 498 -9.07 0.32 -21.55
C GLN A 498 -10.18 1.24 -22.11
N LEU A 499 -9.86 2.17 -23.00
CA LEU A 499 -10.87 3.04 -23.63
C LEU A 499 -11.80 2.25 -24.56
N GLN A 500 -11.27 1.27 -25.29
CA GLN A 500 -12.08 0.36 -26.11
C GLN A 500 -13.06 -0.46 -25.26
N THR A 501 -12.63 -1.00 -24.12
CA THR A 501 -13.53 -1.68 -23.18
C THR A 501 -14.64 -0.76 -22.66
N TRP A 502 -14.34 0.52 -22.40
CA TRP A 502 -15.36 1.51 -22.04
C TRP A 502 -16.34 1.78 -23.19
N GLY A 503 -15.84 1.84 -24.42
CA GLY A 503 -16.65 1.94 -25.62
C GLY A 503 -17.59 0.75 -25.78
N GLU A 504 -17.06 -0.47 -25.77
CA GLU A 504 -17.84 -1.71 -25.85
C GLU A 504 -18.90 -1.81 -24.76
N ARG A 505 -18.54 -1.48 -23.51
CA ARG A 505 -19.46 -1.51 -22.36
C ARG A 505 -20.64 -0.54 -22.52
N ASN A 506 -20.42 0.59 -23.19
CA ASN A 506 -21.43 1.64 -23.36
C ASN A 506 -22.05 1.68 -24.76
N ASP A 507 -21.70 0.73 -25.64
CA ASP A 507 -22.07 0.72 -27.05
C ASP A 507 -21.69 2.04 -27.77
N ILE A 508 -20.44 2.46 -27.57
CA ILE A 508 -19.86 3.69 -28.13
C ILE A 508 -18.70 3.32 -29.04
N GLN A 509 -18.71 3.88 -30.26
CA GLN A 509 -17.62 3.70 -31.21
C GLN A 509 -16.34 4.37 -30.71
N VAL A 510 -15.23 3.62 -30.70
CA VAL A 510 -13.90 4.11 -30.38
C VAL A 510 -13.03 4.11 -31.63
N VAL A 511 -12.47 5.27 -31.99
CA VAL A 511 -11.49 5.41 -33.06
C VAL A 511 -10.09 5.25 -32.45
N ALA A 512 -9.36 4.24 -32.93
CA ALA A 512 -8.03 3.90 -32.46
C ALA A 512 -7.14 3.48 -33.64
N GLN A 513 -5.83 3.67 -33.49
CA GLN A 513 -4.80 3.16 -34.41
C GLN A 513 -3.84 2.21 -33.64
N HIS A 514 -2.79 1.74 -34.29
CA HIS A 514 -1.78 0.89 -33.66
C HIS A 514 -0.99 1.63 -32.57
N THR A 515 -0.51 0.90 -31.56
CA THR A 515 0.33 1.45 -30.50
C THR A 515 1.56 2.17 -31.07
N GLY A 516 1.83 3.38 -30.59
CA GLY A 516 2.91 4.24 -31.09
C GLY A 516 2.54 5.12 -32.28
N ALA A 517 1.29 5.07 -32.77
CA ALA A 517 0.79 6.00 -33.77
C ALA A 517 0.82 7.46 -33.26
N ASP A 518 0.82 8.41 -34.19
CA ASP A 518 0.76 9.84 -33.86
C ASP A 518 -0.62 10.20 -33.28
N SER A 519 -0.68 10.62 -32.01
CA SER A 519 -1.93 10.94 -31.29
C SER A 519 -2.80 11.95 -32.07
N ALA A 520 -2.16 12.97 -32.64
CA ALA A 520 -2.85 14.00 -33.39
C ALA A 520 -3.49 13.48 -34.69
N SER A 521 -2.92 12.41 -35.28
CA SER A 521 -3.50 11.73 -36.44
C SER A 521 -4.74 10.90 -36.05
N VAL A 522 -4.70 10.21 -34.91
CA VAL A 522 -5.87 9.47 -34.39
C VAL A 522 -7.04 10.41 -34.12
N ILE A 523 -6.77 11.56 -33.49
CA ILE A 523 -7.80 12.57 -33.17
C ILE A 523 -8.36 13.21 -34.45
N PHE A 524 -7.51 13.45 -35.45
CA PHE A 524 -7.94 13.97 -36.76
C PHE A 524 -8.91 13.00 -37.47
N ASP A 525 -8.59 11.70 -37.50
CA ASP A 525 -9.45 10.68 -38.08
C ASP A 525 -10.78 10.56 -37.32
N ALA A 526 -10.72 10.64 -35.99
CA ALA A 526 -11.91 10.59 -35.15
C ALA A 526 -12.83 11.79 -35.39
N LEU A 527 -12.27 13.01 -35.53
CA LEU A 527 -13.05 14.21 -35.84
C LEU A 527 -13.72 14.15 -37.20
N GLN A 528 -13.02 13.66 -38.24
CA GLN A 528 -13.64 13.44 -39.55
C GLN A 528 -14.75 12.39 -39.50
N SER A 529 -14.50 11.27 -38.81
CA SER A 529 -15.51 10.21 -38.64
C SER A 529 -16.74 10.72 -37.90
N ALA A 530 -16.57 11.49 -36.83
CA ALA A 530 -17.66 12.10 -36.07
C ALA A 530 -18.48 13.08 -36.94
N LYS A 531 -17.81 13.95 -37.72
CA LYS A 531 -18.48 14.84 -38.69
C LYS A 531 -19.27 14.07 -39.75
N ALA A 532 -18.66 13.07 -40.37
CA ALA A 532 -19.29 12.27 -41.43
C ALA A 532 -20.51 11.48 -40.94
N LYS A 533 -20.49 11.04 -39.68
CA LYS A 533 -21.59 10.28 -39.06
C LYS A 533 -22.62 11.16 -38.34
N GLY A 534 -22.42 12.47 -38.29
CA GLY A 534 -23.31 13.39 -37.58
C GLY A 534 -23.38 13.12 -36.08
N VAL A 535 -22.26 12.75 -35.45
CA VAL A 535 -22.18 12.52 -33.99
C VAL A 535 -22.19 13.85 -33.25
N ASP A 536 -22.93 13.93 -32.15
CA ASP A 536 -23.09 15.17 -31.37
C ASP A 536 -21.83 15.52 -30.57
N VAL A 537 -21.13 14.52 -30.01
CA VAL A 537 -19.97 14.74 -29.14
C VAL A 537 -18.81 13.80 -29.46
N LEU A 538 -17.61 14.37 -29.61
CA LEU A 538 -16.35 13.64 -29.69
C LEU A 538 -15.53 13.88 -28.42
N ILE A 539 -15.18 12.80 -27.70
CA ILE A 539 -14.27 12.88 -26.53
C ILE A 539 -12.93 12.24 -26.89
N ALA A 540 -11.85 13.03 -26.84
CA ALA A 540 -10.51 12.59 -27.17
C ALA A 540 -9.65 12.38 -25.91
N ASP A 541 -9.14 11.16 -25.70
CA ASP A 541 -8.13 10.86 -24.68
C ASP A 541 -6.74 11.32 -25.15
N THR A 542 -5.84 11.62 -24.22
CA THR A 542 -4.47 12.06 -24.50
C THR A 542 -3.45 11.41 -23.57
N ALA A 543 -2.17 11.42 -23.96
CA ALA A 543 -1.10 10.95 -23.10
C ALA A 543 -0.92 11.81 -21.84
N GLY A 544 -0.43 11.23 -20.73
CA GLY A 544 -0.27 11.92 -19.44
C GLY A 544 1.13 11.92 -18.82
N ARG A 545 2.19 11.81 -19.63
CA ARG A 545 3.58 11.65 -19.15
C ARG A 545 4.26 12.98 -18.79
N LEU A 546 3.84 13.61 -17.68
CA LEU A 546 4.34 14.94 -17.31
C LEU A 546 5.85 15.00 -16.97
N HIS A 547 6.49 13.88 -16.64
CA HIS A 547 7.94 13.85 -16.36
C HIS A 547 8.81 14.24 -17.58
N THR A 548 8.25 14.23 -18.80
CA THR A 548 8.86 14.77 -20.02
C THR A 548 8.16 16.07 -20.43
N LYS A 549 8.24 17.10 -19.56
CA LYS A 549 7.41 18.33 -19.61
C LYS A 549 7.34 18.99 -21.00
N SER A 550 8.45 19.10 -21.73
CA SER A 550 8.46 19.74 -23.06
C SER A 550 7.70 18.91 -24.10
N ASN A 551 8.01 17.62 -24.20
CA ASN A 551 7.50 16.76 -25.27
C ASN A 551 5.98 16.57 -25.17
N LEU A 552 5.43 16.46 -23.96
CA LEU A 552 3.98 16.34 -23.78
C LEU A 552 3.24 17.63 -24.16
N MET A 553 3.76 18.79 -23.76
CA MET A 553 3.09 20.07 -24.04
C MET A 553 3.14 20.41 -25.53
N ASP A 554 4.24 20.09 -26.22
CA ASP A 554 4.35 20.25 -27.66
C ASP A 554 3.41 19.31 -28.42
N GLU A 555 3.22 18.08 -27.95
CA GLU A 555 2.24 17.14 -28.49
C GLU A 555 0.81 17.66 -28.35
N LEU A 556 0.44 18.19 -27.18
CA LEU A 556 -0.89 18.76 -26.95
C LEU A 556 -1.15 20.01 -27.80
N LYS A 557 -0.14 20.89 -27.95
CA LYS A 557 -0.21 22.04 -28.88
C LYS A 557 -0.40 21.58 -30.32
N LYS A 558 0.30 20.51 -30.73
CA LYS A 558 0.15 19.91 -32.07
C LYS A 558 -1.28 19.38 -32.26
N ILE A 559 -1.84 18.67 -31.28
CA ILE A 559 -3.22 18.16 -31.31
C ILE A 559 -4.21 19.31 -31.49
N LYS A 560 -4.17 20.34 -30.63
CA LYS A 560 -5.02 21.53 -30.72
C LYS A 560 -4.95 22.16 -32.12
N ARG A 561 -3.74 22.41 -32.62
CA ARG A 561 -3.52 22.98 -33.97
C ARG A 561 -4.13 22.13 -35.09
N ILE A 562 -4.07 20.80 -34.99
CA ILE A 562 -4.63 19.91 -36.03
C ILE A 562 -6.16 19.92 -35.98
N MET A 563 -6.75 19.95 -34.78
CA MET A 563 -8.21 20.07 -34.63
C MET A 563 -8.71 21.38 -35.24
N THR A 564 -8.02 22.50 -34.99
CA THR A 564 -8.35 23.82 -35.55
C THR A 564 -8.34 23.86 -37.08
N LYS A 565 -7.60 22.97 -37.76
CA LYS A 565 -7.61 22.88 -39.23
C LYS A 565 -8.91 22.30 -39.80
N LEU A 566 -9.56 21.42 -39.06
CA LEU A 566 -10.84 20.81 -39.47
C LEU A 566 -12.04 21.63 -39.02
N ASP A 567 -11.86 22.39 -37.94
CA ASP A 567 -12.90 23.17 -37.29
C ASP A 567 -12.23 24.28 -36.48
N GLU A 568 -12.42 25.54 -36.88
CA GLU A 568 -11.74 26.68 -36.24
C GLU A 568 -12.09 26.83 -34.76
N SER A 569 -13.25 26.33 -34.31
CA SER A 569 -13.66 26.35 -32.89
C SER A 569 -13.26 25.09 -32.11
N ALA A 570 -12.62 24.09 -32.73
CA ALA A 570 -12.20 22.88 -32.04
C ALA A 570 -10.76 22.99 -31.45
N PRO A 571 -10.52 22.40 -30.25
CA PRO A 571 -11.49 21.79 -29.34
C PRO A 571 -12.39 22.82 -28.65
N HIS A 572 -13.66 22.46 -28.46
CA HIS A 572 -14.68 23.31 -27.81
C HIS A 572 -14.56 23.29 -26.29
N GLU A 573 -14.09 22.16 -25.74
CA GLU A 573 -13.73 22.03 -24.33
C GLU A 573 -12.35 21.37 -24.22
N VAL A 574 -11.45 21.99 -23.45
CA VAL A 574 -10.20 21.38 -23.00
C VAL A 574 -10.35 21.07 -21.51
N LEU A 575 -10.69 19.82 -21.22
CA LEU A 575 -11.03 19.35 -19.88
C LEU A 575 -9.81 18.74 -19.19
N LEU A 576 -9.27 19.44 -18.19
CA LEU A 576 -8.17 18.93 -17.37
C LEU A 576 -8.71 18.03 -16.26
N ILE A 577 -8.20 16.79 -16.19
CA ILE A 577 -8.48 15.87 -15.10
C ILE A 577 -7.37 15.94 -14.05
N LEU A 578 -7.73 16.27 -12.82
CA LEU A 578 -6.84 16.35 -11.66
C LEU A 578 -7.20 15.33 -10.58
N ASP A 579 -6.18 14.91 -9.83
CA ASP A 579 -6.33 14.04 -8.66
C ASP A 579 -6.31 14.90 -7.38
N ALA A 580 -7.43 14.93 -6.67
CA ALA A 580 -7.56 15.67 -5.40
C ALA A 580 -6.56 15.19 -4.33
N GLY A 581 -6.12 13.94 -4.38
CA GLY A 581 -5.13 13.38 -3.47
C GLY A 581 -3.74 14.00 -3.62
N THR A 582 -3.45 14.64 -4.75
CA THR A 582 -2.12 15.23 -5.02
C THR A 582 -1.91 16.62 -4.40
N GLY A 583 -2.96 17.23 -3.83
CA GLY A 583 -2.89 18.53 -3.15
C GLY A 583 -2.32 19.62 -4.07
N GLN A 584 -1.41 20.46 -3.53
CA GLN A 584 -0.80 21.59 -4.26
C GLN A 584 -0.08 21.23 -5.57
N ASN A 585 0.31 19.96 -5.76
CA ASN A 585 0.85 19.52 -7.04
C ASN A 585 -0.18 19.65 -8.18
N ALA A 586 -1.48 19.49 -7.90
CA ALA A 586 -2.55 19.65 -8.88
C ALA A 586 -2.60 21.08 -9.43
N LEU A 587 -2.42 22.08 -8.57
CA LEU A 587 -2.40 23.50 -8.97
C LEU A 587 -1.21 23.80 -9.88
N SER A 588 -0.01 23.31 -9.55
CA SER A 588 1.17 23.47 -10.42
C SER A 588 0.97 22.80 -11.78
N GLN A 589 0.36 21.61 -11.80
CA GLN A 589 0.03 20.92 -13.05
C GLN A 589 -0.96 21.71 -13.89
N ALA A 590 -2.03 22.21 -13.26
CA ALA A 590 -3.06 22.98 -13.94
C ALA A 590 -2.51 24.24 -14.62
N LYS A 591 -1.61 24.98 -13.95
CA LYS A 591 -0.89 26.11 -14.55
C LYS A 591 -0.14 25.71 -15.82
N LEU A 592 0.66 24.63 -15.75
CA LEU A 592 1.45 24.15 -16.89
C LEU A 592 0.58 23.70 -18.08
N PHE A 593 -0.53 23.01 -17.83
CA PHE A 593 -1.46 22.63 -18.90
C PHE A 593 -2.19 23.84 -19.48
N ASN A 594 -2.58 24.80 -18.65
CA ASN A 594 -3.23 26.03 -19.09
C ASN A 594 -2.33 26.86 -20.01
N GLU A 595 -1.06 26.99 -19.66
CA GLU A 595 -0.04 27.65 -20.51
C GLU A 595 0.13 26.95 -21.88
N ALA A 596 -0.11 25.63 -21.95
CA ALA A 596 0.11 24.86 -23.15
C ALA A 596 -1.09 24.84 -24.10
N VAL A 597 -2.30 24.64 -23.58
CA VAL A 597 -3.50 24.38 -24.40
C VAL A 597 -4.71 25.24 -24.08
N GLU A 598 -4.63 26.14 -23.09
CA GLU A 598 -5.74 26.99 -22.61
C GLU A 598 -6.92 26.13 -22.15
N LEU A 599 -6.98 25.86 -20.85
CA LEU A 599 -8.02 25.01 -20.28
C LEU A 599 -9.34 25.77 -20.21
N THR A 600 -10.43 25.09 -20.55
CA THR A 600 -11.79 25.64 -20.44
C THR A 600 -12.60 24.98 -19.33
N GLY A 601 -12.13 23.84 -18.83
CA GLY A 601 -12.76 23.14 -17.73
C GLY A 601 -11.79 22.29 -16.91
N ILE A 602 -12.15 22.07 -15.65
CA ILE A 602 -11.47 21.18 -14.72
C ILE A 602 -12.46 20.10 -14.24
N ALA A 603 -12.00 18.86 -14.18
CA ALA A 603 -12.65 17.81 -13.40
C ALA A 603 -11.71 17.33 -12.29
N LEU A 604 -12.19 17.37 -11.05
CA LEU A 604 -11.42 16.96 -9.88
C LEU A 604 -11.88 15.59 -9.41
N THR A 605 -11.01 14.59 -9.42
CA THR A 605 -11.35 13.19 -9.12
C THR A 605 -10.77 12.73 -7.78
N LYS A 606 -11.24 11.56 -7.32
CA LYS A 606 -10.80 10.89 -6.08
C LYS A 606 -11.02 11.70 -4.81
N LEU A 607 -12.07 12.53 -4.80
CA LEU A 607 -12.43 13.33 -3.63
C LEU A 607 -12.88 12.46 -2.44
N ASP A 608 -13.38 11.26 -2.71
CA ASP A 608 -13.77 10.24 -1.74
C ASP A 608 -12.59 9.62 -0.98
N GLY A 609 -11.41 9.58 -1.60
CA GLY A 609 -10.21 8.96 -1.03
C GLY A 609 -9.33 9.89 -0.21
N THR A 610 -9.64 11.19 -0.12
CA THR A 610 -8.67 12.19 0.38
C THR A 610 -9.25 13.16 1.42
N ALA A 611 -8.39 13.61 2.34
CA ALA A 611 -8.64 14.76 3.21
C ALA A 611 -8.13 16.08 2.61
N LYS A 612 -7.43 16.00 1.47
CA LYS A 612 -6.79 17.13 0.77
C LYS A 612 -7.70 17.81 -0.25
N GLY A 613 -9.02 17.67 -0.10
CA GLY A 613 -10.01 18.21 -1.02
C GLY A 613 -10.05 19.75 -1.08
N GLY A 614 -9.37 20.45 -0.16
CA GLY A 614 -9.29 21.91 -0.15
C GLY A 614 -8.52 22.51 -1.34
N ILE A 615 -7.80 21.69 -2.12
CA ILE A 615 -7.14 22.12 -3.35
C ILE A 615 -8.09 22.79 -4.37
N ILE A 616 -9.38 22.43 -4.32
CA ILE A 616 -10.40 22.99 -5.21
C ILE A 616 -10.53 24.52 -5.07
N PHE A 617 -10.37 25.05 -3.85
CA PHE A 617 -10.41 26.49 -3.58
C PHE A 617 -9.18 27.19 -4.17
N ALA A 618 -8.01 26.55 -4.09
CA ALA A 618 -6.78 27.08 -4.70
C ALA A 618 -6.89 27.15 -6.24
N LEU A 619 -7.46 26.10 -6.84
CA LEU A 619 -7.68 26.05 -8.30
C LEU A 619 -8.65 27.14 -8.74
N ALA A 620 -9.79 27.29 -8.06
CA ALA A 620 -10.78 28.32 -8.38
C ALA A 620 -10.20 29.74 -8.25
N ASN A 621 -9.57 30.04 -7.11
CA ASN A 621 -9.05 31.37 -6.81
C ASN A 621 -7.89 31.80 -7.72
N GLN A 622 -7.02 30.86 -8.14
CA GLN A 622 -5.84 31.22 -8.92
C GLN A 622 -6.02 31.11 -10.43
N LEU A 623 -6.87 30.19 -10.90
CA LEU A 623 -7.01 29.92 -12.33
C LEU A 623 -8.28 30.53 -12.93
N HIS A 624 -9.34 30.69 -12.14
CA HIS A 624 -10.65 31.17 -12.62
C HIS A 624 -11.21 30.34 -13.79
N ILE A 625 -10.88 29.04 -13.82
CA ILE A 625 -11.34 28.10 -14.85
C ILE A 625 -12.54 27.34 -14.30
N PRO A 626 -13.62 27.19 -15.09
CA PRO A 626 -14.79 26.41 -14.69
C PRO A 626 -14.43 25.01 -14.16
N ILE A 627 -14.93 24.67 -12.98
CA ILE A 627 -14.91 23.30 -12.49
C ILE A 627 -16.21 22.67 -12.98
N ARG A 628 -16.08 21.74 -13.93
CA ARG A 628 -17.23 21.09 -14.56
C ARG A 628 -17.74 19.93 -13.73
N PHE A 629 -16.81 19.12 -13.22
CA PHE A 629 -17.14 17.84 -12.61
C PHE A 629 -16.32 17.54 -11.36
N ILE A 630 -16.94 16.78 -10.46
CA ILE A 630 -16.28 16.16 -9.33
C ILE A 630 -16.47 14.64 -9.38
N GLY A 631 -15.36 13.92 -9.22
CA GLY A 631 -15.31 12.46 -9.15
C GLY A 631 -15.20 12.01 -7.71
N VAL A 632 -16.21 11.30 -7.23
CA VAL A 632 -16.43 10.97 -5.82
C VAL A 632 -16.53 9.45 -5.58
N GLY A 633 -16.02 8.65 -6.53
CA GLY A 633 -15.98 7.19 -6.42
C GLY A 633 -15.66 6.50 -7.74
N GLU A 634 -15.75 5.17 -7.76
CA GLU A 634 -15.38 4.32 -8.89
C GLU A 634 -16.57 3.91 -9.78
N GLN A 635 -17.80 4.00 -9.27
CA GLN A 635 -19.01 3.62 -10.01
C GLN A 635 -19.26 4.54 -11.20
N ILE A 636 -20.04 4.05 -12.18
CA ILE A 636 -20.32 4.78 -13.41
C ILE A 636 -21.03 6.12 -13.17
N ASP A 637 -21.85 6.19 -12.12
CA ASP A 637 -22.61 7.38 -11.72
C ASP A 637 -21.84 8.30 -10.74
N ASP A 638 -20.59 7.97 -10.36
CA ASP A 638 -19.80 8.74 -9.38
C ASP A 638 -19.05 9.94 -10.01
N LEU A 639 -19.44 10.36 -11.21
CA LEU A 639 -19.02 11.63 -11.82
C LEU A 639 -20.21 12.58 -11.80
N GLN A 640 -20.13 13.63 -10.99
CA GLN A 640 -21.22 14.58 -10.77
C GLN A 640 -20.84 15.96 -11.32
N ASP A 641 -21.85 16.74 -11.73
CA ASP A 641 -21.65 18.15 -12.04
C ASP A 641 -21.22 18.87 -10.77
N PHE A 642 -20.25 19.77 -10.90
CA PHE A 642 -19.82 20.55 -9.76
C PHE A 642 -20.86 21.64 -9.44
N ASN A 643 -21.26 21.70 -8.18
CA ASN A 643 -22.13 22.73 -7.64
C ASN A 643 -21.46 23.29 -6.38
N ALA A 644 -21.08 24.56 -6.42
CA ALA A 644 -20.36 25.21 -5.32
C ALA A 644 -21.16 25.20 -4.01
N GLN A 645 -22.48 25.45 -4.08
CA GLN A 645 -23.36 25.47 -2.92
C GLN A 645 -23.41 24.09 -2.25
N ASN A 646 -23.74 23.04 -3.00
CA ASN A 646 -23.81 21.67 -2.50
C ASN A 646 -22.47 21.19 -1.95
N PHE A 647 -21.37 21.55 -2.62
CA PHE A 647 -20.02 21.19 -2.18
C PHE A 647 -19.68 21.85 -0.84
N VAL A 648 -19.88 23.17 -0.74
CA VAL A 648 -19.62 23.92 0.50
C VAL A 648 -20.57 23.48 1.61
N ASP A 649 -21.86 23.28 1.32
CA ASP A 649 -22.83 22.79 2.31
C ASP A 649 -22.42 21.43 2.87
N ALA A 650 -22.03 20.49 2.00
CA ALA A 650 -21.55 19.17 2.40
C ALA A 650 -20.32 19.22 3.33
N LEU A 651 -19.47 20.25 3.21
CA LEU A 651 -18.34 20.46 4.13
C LEU A 651 -18.77 20.93 5.53
N PHE A 652 -19.97 21.51 5.67
CA PHE A 652 -20.47 22.11 6.90
C PHE A 652 -21.60 21.31 7.58
N VAL A 653 -22.02 20.17 7.02
CA VAL A 653 -23.01 19.28 7.66
C VAL A 653 -22.45 18.73 8.97
N GLN A 654 -23.14 19.01 10.08
CA GLN A 654 -22.87 18.45 11.41
C GLN A 654 -23.41 17.00 11.47
N GLU A 655 -22.66 16.08 12.11
CA GLU A 655 -23.14 14.71 12.39
C GLU A 655 -24.18 14.70 13.51
#